data_AF-A0A0C2WIA0-F1
#
_entry.id   AF-A0A0C2WIA0-F1
#
_cell.length_a   1.000
_cell.length_b   1.000
_cell.length_c   1.000
_cell.angle_alpha   90.00
_cell.angle_beta   90.00
_cell.angle_gamma   90.00
#
_symmetry.space_group_name_H-M   'P 1'
#
loop_
_entity.id
_entity.type
_entity.pdbx_description
1 polymer ?
#
loop_
_entity_poly.entity_id
_entity_poly.type
_entity_poly.pdbx_seq_one_letter_code
_entity_poly.pdbx_strand_id
1 'polypeptide(L)'
;MASETPVQLTCLIEGDSTVFLKPENKGVVPQATPELGYDVGGPTRDQTINKFLERLRPEIKGFLSRPRHRVWMPPETVDANTRQFYQNLGIPSIYSKPNLLLHHLGDKTNPNEDFLFQSGVNHRILCNTSGAGKTALIFDGLCSRWGFYFSAAQDSNGIGTKDLQIAIDIMSKSPGWIHNAFKNPLSDAIQEANNVNEAIAFKSVYKVLLTRWILFSAFVDVAKEQHAGNLPPDLKRDWLLFQILPVVLINDIHPFIAFMNQCLVDMSMSDLESRLAKFSPGSVLGPAFDSESDNFFYILDEAQVAGAKYMGAFADPNGEIRRPVLQPIIRAWDTVVPFESIRFIVSGTGFPLDLFKTVLTSRVSKASPSWEVVHQTGDFINRDLQKSYITRYLPPPFLSSPSGTVLVSRMYEWLRGRHRFTATFIEQLLAGAWTSNSPSSPQKLLNAYVRVFTDFNPLDCDSKLLEIEPDVDFPQLNGFAWDKIKQEKDMLKKLSTRIYTYMIRGEYPMWCNEMQDLVEYGVARFKGQGDEVIVEEPMALVGIARYFDKEGFTIDGDIRARMQAAKGVAFEEAVLLSCTRLFRVGARLSDVFRFHGVVPDWADQKGWIVSWKGQGLEVADIVNGSPIVPSVGVAYYAKNPDDVENWINCKSSVWCVPGTLMGPDLMAWLRLEDGRLIHLLIQAKCYPEGNKNTFVPKVTAEAIRSLKFYDSLHRRSAEAKRSRMLELINTDDESFTGSRYNVLRVVAAYPLDDSARSEEIASALRGDQHPLATFRYASLLSSLATHDNTRTALSSLACTFKRARENDEHYPKKRSRRNSV
;
A
#
# COMPACT_ATOMS: atom_id res chain seq x y z
N MET A 1 -2.41 44.64 32.58
CA MET A 1 -3.36 45.17 31.58
C MET A 1 -2.82 44.92 30.19
N ALA A 2 -3.18 43.77 29.61
CA ALA A 2 -3.33 43.53 28.18
C ALA A 2 -4.00 42.14 28.11
N SER A 3 -5.19 42.11 27.54
CA SER A 3 -6.15 41.02 27.57
C SER A 3 -5.80 39.93 26.56
N GLU A 4 -5.61 38.71 27.04
CA GLU A 4 -5.66 37.49 26.22
C GLU A 4 -7.12 37.05 26.08
N THR A 5 -7.61 37.07 24.85
CA THR A 5 -8.88 36.45 24.45
C THR A 5 -8.64 34.96 24.15
N PRO A 6 -9.41 34.02 24.73
CA PRO A 6 -9.34 32.62 24.35
C PRO A 6 -10.19 32.37 23.10
N VAL A 7 -9.59 31.79 22.06
CA VAL A 7 -10.32 31.28 20.90
C VAL A 7 -11.04 30.00 21.32
N GLN A 8 -12.36 30.07 21.43
CA GLN A 8 -13.24 28.90 21.54
C GLN A 8 -13.24 28.14 20.20
N LEU A 9 -12.69 26.93 20.20
CA LEU A 9 -12.93 25.95 19.14
C LEU A 9 -14.31 25.35 19.34
N THR A 10 -15.27 25.89 18.60
CA THR A 10 -16.62 25.31 18.48
C THR A 10 -16.56 24.15 17.49
N CYS A 11 -16.90 22.96 17.97
CA CYS A 11 -17.04 21.74 17.19
C CYS A 11 -18.22 21.91 16.22
N LEU A 12 -17.94 22.11 14.92
CA LEU A 12 -18.93 22.04 13.85
C LEU A 12 -18.75 20.72 13.10
N ILE A 13 -19.84 19.96 13.09
CA ILE A 13 -20.04 18.77 12.27
C ILE A 13 -20.29 19.28 10.84
N GLU A 14 -19.30 19.16 9.96
CA GLU A 14 -19.43 19.31 8.50
C GLU A 14 -18.98 17.97 7.90
N GLY A 15 -19.76 17.22 7.13
CA GLY A 15 -20.74 17.64 6.14
C GLY A 15 -20.02 17.80 4.81
N ASP A 16 -19.97 16.71 4.02
CA ASP A 16 -19.34 16.61 2.70
C ASP A 16 -19.49 17.89 1.87
N SER A 17 -18.41 18.67 1.82
CA SER A 17 -18.32 19.88 1.00
C SER A 17 -17.58 19.55 -0.28
N THR A 18 -18.32 18.97 -1.23
CA THR A 18 -17.94 19.01 -2.64
C THR A 18 -18.00 20.46 -3.09
N VAL A 19 -16.85 21.06 -3.40
CA VAL A 19 -16.78 22.37 -4.05
C VAL A 19 -17.30 22.18 -5.48
N PHE A 20 -18.62 22.32 -5.63
CA PHE A 20 -19.24 22.54 -6.92
C PHE A 20 -18.83 23.93 -7.41
N LEU A 21 -18.07 23.97 -8.51
CA LEU A 21 -18.09 25.13 -9.40
C LEU A 21 -19.55 25.34 -9.81
N LYS A 22 -20.20 26.38 -9.28
CA LYS A 22 -21.52 26.84 -9.74
C LYS A 22 -21.41 27.16 -11.24
N PRO A 23 -22.20 26.53 -12.12
CA PRO A 23 -22.47 27.13 -13.41
C PRO A 23 -23.48 28.26 -13.16
N GLU A 24 -23.02 29.51 -13.27
CA GLU A 24 -23.92 30.62 -13.53
C GLU A 24 -24.48 30.49 -14.94
N ASN A 25 -25.58 29.76 -15.06
CA ASN A 25 -26.56 29.93 -16.13
C ASN A 25 -27.89 29.36 -15.65
N LYS A 26 -28.77 30.25 -15.16
CA LYS A 26 -30.20 29.95 -14.97
C LYS A 26 -30.85 29.83 -16.34
N GLY A 27 -30.70 28.68 -16.98
CA GLY A 27 -31.57 28.25 -18.06
C GLY A 27 -32.93 27.91 -17.48
N VAL A 28 -33.93 28.72 -17.82
CA VAL A 28 -35.35 28.52 -17.50
C VAL A 28 -35.78 27.13 -17.97
N VAL A 29 -36.24 26.28 -17.03
CA VAL A 29 -36.94 25.03 -17.35
C VAL A 29 -38.30 25.42 -17.95
N PRO A 30 -38.65 25.02 -19.19
CA PRO A 30 -39.96 25.30 -19.73
C PRO A 30 -41.01 24.50 -18.95
N GLN A 31 -41.95 25.19 -18.31
CA GLN A 31 -43.17 24.57 -17.81
C GLN A 31 -43.98 24.03 -19.00
N ALA A 32 -44.36 22.76 -18.94
CA ALA A 32 -45.25 22.13 -19.90
C ALA A 32 -46.63 22.80 -19.83
N THR A 33 -47.00 23.51 -20.91
CA THR A 33 -48.38 23.95 -21.16
C THR A 33 -49.26 22.77 -21.57
N PRO A 34 -50.54 22.73 -21.16
CA PRO A 34 -51.44 21.65 -21.52
C PRO A 34 -51.92 21.79 -22.97
N GLU A 35 -51.88 20.65 -23.66
CA GLU A 35 -52.75 20.20 -24.76
C GLU A 35 -53.37 21.28 -25.66
N LEU A 36 -52.64 21.62 -26.72
CA LEU A 36 -53.20 22.08 -27.98
C LEU A 36 -52.75 21.11 -29.07
N GLY A 37 -53.72 20.42 -29.68
CA GLY A 37 -53.51 19.40 -30.70
C GLY A 37 -52.68 19.95 -31.86
N TYR A 38 -51.45 19.44 -31.97
CA TYR A 38 -50.57 19.63 -33.10
C TYR A 38 -50.15 18.29 -33.68
N ASP A 39 -50.01 18.32 -34.99
CA ASP A 39 -49.84 17.24 -35.95
C ASP A 39 -48.81 16.16 -35.55
N VAL A 40 -49.24 14.90 -35.65
CA VAL A 40 -48.51 13.71 -35.19
C VAL A 40 -47.50 13.29 -36.25
N GLY A 41 -46.32 13.91 -36.22
CA GLY A 41 -45.22 13.63 -37.15
C GLY A 41 -43.83 13.80 -36.56
N GLY A 42 -43.66 13.55 -35.24
CA GLY A 42 -42.34 13.58 -34.61
C GLY A 42 -41.38 12.56 -35.25
N PRO A 43 -40.06 12.86 -35.31
CA PRO A 43 -39.10 11.94 -35.91
C PRO A 43 -39.14 10.59 -35.20
N THR A 44 -39.09 9.51 -35.96
CA THR A 44 -39.01 8.16 -35.38
C THR A 44 -37.72 8.03 -34.55
N ARG A 45 -37.71 7.05 -33.64
CA ARG A 45 -36.55 6.78 -32.80
C ARG A 45 -35.29 6.50 -33.64
N ASP A 46 -35.43 5.75 -34.72
CA ASP A 46 -34.34 5.44 -35.64
C ASP A 46 -33.87 6.68 -36.40
N GLN A 47 -34.78 7.59 -36.78
CA GLN A 47 -34.40 8.88 -37.36
C GLN A 47 -33.59 9.73 -36.37
N THR A 48 -33.94 9.71 -35.08
CA THR A 48 -33.20 10.41 -34.02
C THR A 48 -31.81 9.83 -33.83
N ILE A 49 -31.69 8.50 -33.78
CA ILE A 49 -30.40 7.80 -33.69
C ILE A 49 -29.53 8.12 -34.91
N ASN A 50 -30.08 7.97 -36.12
CA ASN A 50 -29.34 8.23 -37.36
C ASN A 50 -28.86 9.68 -37.44
N LYS A 51 -29.72 10.65 -37.11
CA LYS A 51 -29.35 12.07 -37.04
C LYS A 51 -28.26 12.34 -36.00
N PHE A 52 -28.24 11.62 -34.89
CA PHE A 52 -27.14 11.72 -33.93
C PHE A 52 -25.85 11.17 -34.51
N LEU A 53 -25.89 9.98 -35.11
CA LEU A 53 -24.72 9.34 -35.72
C LEU A 53 -24.16 10.15 -36.87
N GLU A 54 -25.00 10.73 -37.74
CA GLU A 54 -24.58 11.64 -38.81
C GLU A 54 -23.77 12.83 -38.29
N ARG A 55 -24.13 13.36 -37.10
CA ARG A 55 -23.36 14.42 -36.44
C ARG A 55 -22.08 13.92 -35.79
N LEU A 56 -22.08 12.72 -35.24
CA LEU A 56 -20.91 12.15 -34.55
C LEU A 56 -19.83 11.64 -35.52
N ARG A 57 -20.21 11.09 -36.68
CA ARG A 57 -19.26 10.49 -37.64
C ARG A 57 -18.15 11.44 -38.08
N PRO A 58 -18.40 12.72 -38.44
CA PRO A 58 -17.34 13.68 -38.74
C PRO A 58 -16.37 13.90 -37.57
N GLU A 59 -16.86 13.90 -36.33
CA GLU A 59 -16.03 14.06 -35.14
C GLU A 59 -15.15 12.83 -34.89
N ILE A 60 -15.70 11.61 -35.05
CA ILE A 60 -14.91 10.36 -35.03
C ILE A 60 -13.83 10.40 -36.11
N LYS A 61 -14.20 10.80 -37.33
CA LYS A 61 -13.26 10.92 -38.46
C LYS A 61 -12.12 11.89 -38.13
N GLY A 62 -12.46 13.03 -37.53
CA GLY A 62 -11.50 14.03 -37.06
C GLY A 62 -10.58 13.52 -35.95
N PHE A 63 -11.14 12.76 -35.00
CA PHE A 63 -10.39 12.10 -33.94
C PHE A 63 -9.37 11.09 -34.49
N LEU A 64 -9.79 10.22 -35.41
CA LEU A 64 -8.93 9.21 -36.03
C LEU A 64 -7.85 9.80 -36.96
N SER A 65 -8.03 11.03 -37.45
CA SER A 65 -7.08 11.69 -38.36
C SER A 65 -6.06 12.61 -37.68
N ARG A 66 -6.19 12.90 -36.39
CA ARG A 66 -5.35 13.88 -35.67
C ARG A 66 -4.53 13.21 -34.57
N PRO A 67 -3.46 13.86 -34.08
CA PRO A 67 -2.80 13.42 -32.84
C PRO A 67 -3.83 13.29 -31.71
N ARG A 68 -3.84 12.12 -31.06
CA ARG A 68 -4.89 11.67 -30.12
C ARG A 68 -5.02 12.52 -28.86
N HIS A 69 -3.93 13.17 -28.46
CA HIS A 69 -3.86 14.07 -27.31
C HIS A 69 -2.93 15.24 -27.60
N ARG A 70 -3.14 16.35 -26.89
CA ARG A 70 -2.15 17.42 -26.86
C ARG A 70 -0.90 16.91 -26.15
N VAL A 71 0.27 17.33 -26.61
CA VAL A 71 1.53 17.07 -25.90
C VAL A 71 1.70 18.14 -24.84
N TRP A 72 2.00 17.73 -23.62
CA TRP A 72 2.38 18.62 -22.53
C TRP A 72 3.74 19.22 -22.84
N MET A 73 3.87 20.53 -22.62
CA MET A 73 5.11 21.26 -22.80
C MET A 73 5.38 22.07 -21.53
N PRO A 74 6.65 22.19 -21.10
CA PRO A 74 7.00 23.09 -20.01
C PRO A 74 6.75 24.56 -20.40
N PRO A 75 6.84 25.51 -19.45
CA PRO A 75 6.73 26.95 -19.74
C PRO A 75 7.72 27.43 -20.80
N GLU A 76 7.39 28.50 -21.52
CA GLU A 76 8.24 29.08 -22.58
C GLU A 76 9.57 29.62 -22.07
N THR A 77 9.68 29.88 -20.76
CA THR A 77 10.92 30.31 -20.09
C THR A 77 11.98 29.21 -20.01
N VAL A 78 11.61 27.95 -20.25
CA VAL A 78 12.52 26.80 -20.29
C VAL A 78 13.30 26.81 -21.61
N ASP A 79 14.59 26.46 -21.54
CA ASP A 79 15.51 26.48 -22.67
C ASP A 79 15.09 25.53 -23.80
N ALA A 80 15.54 25.84 -25.01
CA ALA A 80 15.13 25.13 -26.22
C ALA A 80 15.47 23.63 -26.20
N ASN A 81 16.59 23.22 -25.59
CA ASN A 81 16.99 21.81 -25.55
C ASN A 81 16.08 21.02 -24.61
N THR A 82 15.75 21.57 -23.45
CA THR A 82 14.82 20.95 -22.50
C THR A 82 13.40 20.90 -23.07
N ARG A 83 12.95 21.96 -23.76
CA ARG A 83 11.66 21.94 -24.49
C ARG A 83 11.65 20.87 -25.59
N GLN A 84 12.72 20.77 -26.39
CA GLN A 84 12.85 19.75 -27.42
C GLN A 84 12.84 18.33 -26.83
N PHE A 85 13.48 18.12 -25.67
CA PHE A 85 13.41 16.86 -24.94
C PHE A 85 11.97 16.45 -24.63
N TYR A 86 11.16 17.35 -24.07
CA TYR A 86 9.75 17.05 -23.76
C TYR A 86 8.86 16.94 -25.00
N GLN A 87 9.14 17.69 -26.05
CA GLN A 87 8.47 17.54 -27.34
C GLN A 87 8.71 16.15 -27.92
N ASN A 88 9.95 15.65 -27.86
CA ASN A 88 10.32 14.31 -28.33
C ASN A 88 9.73 13.21 -27.45
N LEU A 89 9.64 13.46 -26.13
CA LEU A 89 9.06 12.52 -25.19
C LEU A 89 7.55 12.35 -25.42
N GLY A 90 6.84 13.42 -25.78
CA GLY A 90 5.45 13.31 -26.21
C GLY A 90 4.44 13.03 -25.08
N ILE A 91 4.71 13.52 -23.87
CA ILE A 91 3.84 13.32 -22.70
C ILE A 91 2.43 13.86 -23.00
N PRO A 92 1.34 13.08 -22.82
CA PRO A 92 -0.01 13.58 -22.98
C PRO A 92 -0.35 14.70 -22.00
N SER A 93 -1.12 15.68 -22.46
CA SER A 93 -1.69 16.74 -21.63
C SER A 93 -3.19 16.59 -21.47
N ILE A 94 -3.65 16.58 -20.21
CA ILE A 94 -5.06 16.62 -19.83
C ILE A 94 -5.27 17.85 -18.95
N TYR A 95 -6.20 18.72 -19.33
CA TYR A 95 -6.43 20.02 -18.67
C TYR A 95 -5.13 20.82 -18.43
N SER A 96 -4.25 20.83 -19.44
CA SER A 96 -2.93 21.48 -19.40
C SER A 96 -1.92 20.91 -18.39
N LYS A 97 -2.23 19.76 -17.77
CA LYS A 97 -1.32 19.05 -16.86
C LYS A 97 -0.71 17.83 -17.56
N PRO A 98 0.53 17.44 -17.22
CA PRO A 98 1.12 16.21 -17.74
C PRO A 98 0.34 15.01 -17.19
N ASN A 99 0.16 13.98 -18.01
CA ASN A 99 -0.51 12.75 -17.60
C ASN A 99 0.34 11.53 -17.94
N LEU A 100 0.94 10.93 -16.91
CA LEU A 100 1.83 9.78 -17.08
C LEU A 100 1.09 8.45 -17.17
N LEU A 101 -0.20 8.41 -16.80
CA LEU A 101 -1.04 7.23 -16.97
C LEU A 101 -1.27 6.90 -18.45
N LEU A 102 -1.37 7.93 -19.31
CA LEU A 102 -1.56 7.75 -20.75
C LEU A 102 -0.26 7.76 -21.56
N HIS A 103 0.87 8.05 -20.93
CA HIS A 103 2.15 8.11 -21.61
C HIS A 103 2.70 6.70 -21.88
N HIS A 104 3.17 6.44 -23.11
CA HIS A 104 3.57 5.12 -23.59
C HIS A 104 2.49 4.03 -23.50
N LEU A 105 1.23 4.44 -23.50
CA LEU A 105 0.11 3.50 -23.42
C LEU A 105 0.12 2.52 -24.59
N GLY A 106 0.27 1.22 -24.31
CA GLY A 106 0.39 0.16 -25.31
C GLY A 106 1.76 0.03 -25.99
N ASP A 107 2.80 0.78 -25.60
CA ASP A 107 4.12 0.75 -26.26
C ASP A 107 5.01 -0.44 -25.81
N LYS A 108 4.71 -1.07 -24.66
CA LYS A 108 5.43 -2.25 -24.15
C LYS A 108 4.46 -3.24 -23.53
N THR A 109 4.64 -4.52 -23.81
CA THR A 109 3.90 -5.58 -23.14
C THR A 109 4.31 -5.64 -21.67
N ASN A 110 3.37 -5.30 -20.79
CA ASN A 110 3.53 -5.55 -19.36
C ASN A 110 3.28 -7.06 -19.16
N PRO A 111 4.20 -7.85 -18.59
CA PRO A 111 3.99 -9.29 -18.43
C PRO A 111 2.75 -9.62 -17.59
N ASN A 112 2.30 -8.69 -16.74
CA ASN A 112 1.07 -8.86 -15.95
C ASN A 112 -0.20 -8.65 -16.81
N GLU A 113 -0.10 -7.99 -17.96
CA GLU A 113 -1.21 -7.75 -18.89
C GLU A 113 -1.67 -9.09 -19.47
N ASP A 114 -0.71 -9.89 -19.95
CA ASP A 114 -0.99 -11.21 -20.52
C ASP A 114 -1.60 -12.17 -19.51
N PHE A 115 -1.24 -12.03 -18.22
CA PHE A 115 -1.88 -12.79 -17.16
C PHE A 115 -3.32 -12.33 -16.91
N LEU A 116 -3.55 -11.01 -16.84
CA LEU A 116 -4.88 -10.45 -16.58
C LEU A 116 -5.87 -10.73 -17.72
N PHE A 117 -5.39 -10.68 -18.97
CA PHE A 117 -6.20 -10.88 -20.17
C PHE A 117 -5.93 -12.23 -20.85
N GLN A 118 -5.40 -13.20 -20.09
CA GLN A 118 -5.05 -14.52 -20.61
C GLN A 118 -6.27 -15.18 -21.26
N SER A 119 -6.09 -15.73 -22.46
CA SER A 119 -7.12 -16.54 -23.12
C SER A 119 -7.44 -17.77 -22.27
N GLY A 120 -8.71 -17.89 -21.90
CA GLY A 120 -9.23 -18.90 -20.99
C GLY A 120 -10.67 -18.53 -20.64
N VAL A 121 -11.39 -19.45 -20.01
CA VAL A 121 -12.85 -19.29 -19.81
C VAL A 121 -13.16 -18.22 -18.75
N ASN A 122 -12.30 -18.04 -17.75
CA ASN A 122 -12.60 -17.35 -16.49
C ASN A 122 -12.75 -15.83 -16.55
N HIS A 123 -13.67 -15.31 -15.74
CA HIS A 123 -13.78 -13.89 -15.42
C HIS A 123 -12.73 -13.49 -14.36
N ARG A 124 -12.37 -12.21 -14.30
CA ARG A 124 -11.26 -11.74 -13.45
C ARG A 124 -11.68 -10.63 -12.49
N ILE A 125 -11.11 -10.66 -11.30
CA ILE A 125 -11.21 -9.59 -10.30
C ILE A 125 -9.82 -9.02 -10.07
N LEU A 126 -9.57 -7.79 -10.50
CA LEU A 126 -8.28 -7.12 -10.29
C LEU A 126 -8.34 -6.28 -9.02
N CYS A 127 -7.77 -6.77 -7.93
CA CYS A 127 -7.85 -6.14 -6.62
C CYS A 127 -6.46 -5.86 -6.03
N ASN A 128 -6.18 -4.60 -5.73
CA ASN A 128 -5.02 -4.16 -4.95
C ASN A 128 -5.25 -2.73 -4.44
N THR A 129 -4.30 -2.21 -3.66
CA THR A 129 -4.35 -0.87 -3.09
C THR A 129 -4.50 0.22 -4.15
N SER A 130 -5.02 1.38 -3.74
CA SER A 130 -5.16 2.52 -4.62
C SER A 130 -3.75 2.97 -5.08
N GLY A 131 -3.56 3.09 -6.39
CA GLY A 131 -2.28 3.49 -6.98
C GLY A 131 -1.30 2.36 -7.28
N ALA A 132 -1.71 1.09 -7.10
CA ALA A 132 -0.92 -0.08 -7.48
C ALA A 132 -0.66 -0.21 -9.00
N GLY A 133 -1.40 0.50 -9.85
CA GLY A 133 -1.29 0.41 -11.31
C GLY A 133 -2.40 -0.38 -12.01
N LYS A 134 -3.51 -0.66 -11.32
CA LYS A 134 -4.67 -1.39 -11.85
C LYS A 134 -5.21 -0.80 -13.16
N THR A 135 -5.54 0.48 -13.15
CA THR A 135 -6.08 1.19 -14.32
C THR A 135 -5.07 1.25 -15.48
N ALA A 136 -3.78 1.45 -15.19
CA ALA A 136 -2.73 1.42 -16.21
C ALA A 136 -2.67 0.04 -16.90
N LEU A 137 -2.68 -1.03 -16.10
CA LEU A 137 -2.69 -2.41 -16.59
C LEU A 137 -3.91 -2.73 -17.46
N ILE A 138 -5.09 -2.24 -17.05
CA ILE A 138 -6.33 -2.35 -17.83
C ILE A 138 -6.21 -1.61 -19.16
N PHE A 139 -5.68 -0.39 -19.15
CA PHE A 139 -5.54 0.41 -20.36
C PHE A 139 -4.54 -0.21 -21.34
N ASP A 140 -3.40 -0.70 -20.85
CA ASP A 140 -2.42 -1.41 -21.69
C ASP A 140 -3.07 -2.64 -22.34
N GLY A 141 -3.83 -3.44 -21.57
CA GLY A 141 -4.53 -4.60 -22.12
C GLY A 141 -5.63 -4.27 -23.13
N LEU A 142 -6.34 -3.15 -22.96
CA LEU A 142 -7.32 -2.66 -23.93
C LEU A 142 -6.68 -1.99 -25.16
N CYS A 143 -5.38 -1.69 -25.14
CA CYS A 143 -4.66 -1.30 -26.36
C CYS A 143 -4.38 -2.50 -27.27
N SER A 144 -4.26 -3.70 -26.70
CA SER A 144 -3.98 -4.94 -27.45
C SER A 144 -5.25 -5.77 -27.72
N ARG A 145 -6.33 -5.56 -26.95
CA ARG A 145 -7.58 -6.35 -27.02
C ARG A 145 -8.82 -5.48 -27.17
N TRP A 146 -9.86 -6.01 -27.80
CA TRP A 146 -11.13 -5.31 -27.95
C TRP A 146 -11.93 -5.34 -26.66
N GLY A 147 -12.55 -4.22 -26.30
CA GLY A 147 -13.38 -4.18 -25.10
C GLY A 147 -14.06 -2.85 -24.84
N PHE A 148 -14.93 -2.85 -23.84
CA PHE A 148 -15.55 -1.67 -23.27
C PHE A 148 -14.97 -1.38 -21.90
N TYR A 149 -14.61 -0.11 -21.70
CA TYR A 149 -14.18 0.40 -20.41
C TYR A 149 -15.31 1.18 -19.75
N PHE A 150 -15.77 0.67 -18.61
CA PHE A 150 -16.73 1.32 -17.74
C PHE A 150 -16.04 1.73 -16.44
N SER A 151 -16.36 2.93 -15.95
CA SER A 151 -15.95 3.36 -14.62
C SER A 151 -17.18 3.57 -13.75
N ALA A 152 -17.20 2.93 -12.58
CA ALA A 152 -18.27 3.13 -11.60
C ALA A 152 -18.21 4.54 -10.97
N ALA A 153 -17.03 5.17 -10.98
CA ALA A 153 -16.82 6.54 -10.57
C ALA A 153 -15.61 7.15 -11.28
N GLN A 154 -15.82 8.30 -11.93
CA GLN A 154 -14.72 9.05 -12.52
C GLN A 154 -13.77 9.56 -11.44
N ASP A 155 -12.48 9.38 -11.66
CA ASP A 155 -11.44 9.90 -10.77
C ASP A 155 -11.31 11.43 -10.84
N SER A 156 -10.47 11.99 -9.96
CA SER A 156 -10.19 13.43 -9.94
C SER A 156 -9.41 13.91 -11.19
N ASN A 157 -8.84 13.00 -11.97
CA ASN A 157 -8.11 13.32 -13.19
C ASN A 157 -9.05 13.51 -14.39
N GLY A 158 -10.33 13.18 -14.21
CA GLY A 158 -11.34 13.31 -15.26
C GLY A 158 -11.17 12.28 -16.37
N ILE A 159 -10.51 11.15 -16.09
CA ILE A 159 -10.31 10.05 -17.04
C ILE A 159 -11.46 9.07 -16.94
N GLY A 160 -11.96 8.62 -18.09
CA GLY A 160 -13.11 7.70 -18.17
C GLY A 160 -14.43 8.46 -18.30
N THR A 161 -15.34 7.94 -19.12
CA THR A 161 -16.69 8.54 -19.23
C THR A 161 -17.54 8.26 -17.99
N LYS A 162 -18.37 9.23 -17.58
CA LYS A 162 -19.30 9.15 -16.43
C LYS A 162 -20.64 8.46 -16.74
N ASP A 163 -20.81 7.82 -17.88
CA ASP A 163 -22.09 7.28 -18.34
C ASP A 163 -22.65 6.22 -17.38
N LEU A 164 -21.84 5.25 -16.95
CA LEU A 164 -22.28 4.26 -15.96
C LEU A 164 -22.52 4.89 -14.58
N GLN A 165 -21.63 5.78 -14.12
CA GLN A 165 -21.81 6.50 -12.86
C GLN A 165 -23.15 7.27 -12.83
N ILE A 166 -23.45 8.01 -13.90
CA ILE A 166 -24.71 8.76 -14.06
C ILE A 166 -25.90 7.81 -14.08
N ALA A 167 -25.80 6.68 -14.79
CA ALA A 167 -26.86 5.68 -14.80
C ALA A 167 -27.14 5.14 -13.39
N ILE A 168 -26.10 4.83 -12.61
CA ILE A 168 -26.24 4.43 -11.20
C ILE A 168 -26.92 5.54 -10.38
N ASP A 169 -26.51 6.79 -10.55
CA ASP A 169 -27.05 7.92 -9.79
C ASP A 169 -28.53 8.22 -10.11
N ILE A 170 -28.98 7.92 -11.33
CA ILE A 170 -30.37 8.13 -11.77
C ILE A 170 -31.30 7.01 -11.28
N MET A 171 -30.79 5.79 -11.03
CA MET A 171 -31.63 4.66 -10.57
C MET A 171 -32.46 5.02 -9.34
N SER A 172 -31.86 5.64 -8.33
CA SER A 172 -32.55 6.03 -7.09
C SER A 172 -33.58 7.15 -7.26
N LYS A 173 -33.56 7.85 -8.39
CA LYS A 173 -34.50 8.91 -8.75
C LYS A 173 -35.62 8.39 -9.67
N SER A 174 -35.52 7.13 -10.10
CA SER A 174 -36.48 6.55 -11.02
C SER A 174 -37.81 6.26 -10.30
N PRO A 175 -38.96 6.48 -10.96
CA PRO A 175 -40.25 6.14 -10.39
C PRO A 175 -40.32 4.67 -9.95
N GLY A 176 -40.81 4.43 -8.75
CA GLY A 176 -40.95 3.08 -8.18
C GLY A 176 -39.72 2.56 -7.43
N TRP A 177 -38.61 3.30 -7.40
CA TRP A 177 -37.42 2.87 -6.66
C TRP A 177 -37.68 2.69 -5.16
N ILE A 178 -37.19 1.58 -4.60
CA ILE A 178 -37.33 1.23 -3.19
C ILE A 178 -35.95 1.31 -2.51
N HIS A 179 -35.72 2.33 -1.69
CA HIS A 179 -34.41 2.56 -1.06
C HIS A 179 -33.95 1.44 -0.11
N ASN A 180 -34.88 0.71 0.49
CA ASN A 180 -34.56 -0.37 1.42
C ASN A 180 -35.54 -1.53 1.19
N ALA A 181 -35.09 -2.55 0.46
CA ALA A 181 -35.88 -3.75 0.20
C ALA A 181 -36.26 -4.51 1.48
N PHE A 182 -35.45 -4.36 2.53
CA PHE A 182 -35.60 -5.03 3.83
C PHE A 182 -36.44 -4.22 4.83
N LYS A 183 -37.11 -3.15 4.39
CA LYS A 183 -38.01 -2.39 5.25
C LYS A 183 -39.17 -3.25 5.76
N ASN A 184 -39.65 -4.17 4.92
CA ASN A 184 -40.60 -5.20 5.31
C ASN A 184 -39.83 -6.54 5.42
N PRO A 185 -39.81 -7.21 6.59
CA PRO A 185 -39.04 -8.43 6.77
C PRO A 185 -39.66 -9.67 6.10
N LEU A 186 -40.87 -9.56 5.53
CA LEU A 186 -41.49 -10.65 4.79
C LEU A 186 -40.73 -10.93 3.49
N SER A 187 -40.29 -12.18 3.29
CA SER A 187 -39.49 -12.59 2.13
C SER A 187 -40.13 -12.18 0.79
N ASP A 188 -41.43 -12.37 0.63
CA ASP A 188 -42.16 -11.98 -0.59
C ASP A 188 -42.08 -10.46 -0.87
N ALA A 189 -42.14 -9.63 0.18
CA ALA A 189 -42.03 -8.18 0.05
C ALA A 189 -40.60 -7.75 -0.31
N ILE A 190 -39.59 -8.43 0.24
CA ILE A 190 -38.17 -8.21 -0.11
C ILE A 190 -37.95 -8.59 -1.58
N GLN A 191 -38.48 -9.72 -2.02
CA GLN A 191 -38.32 -10.19 -3.39
C GLN A 191 -39.04 -9.27 -4.39
N GLU A 192 -40.25 -8.81 -4.06
CA GLU A 192 -40.97 -7.83 -4.89
C GLU A 192 -40.19 -6.51 -4.99
N ALA A 193 -39.70 -5.99 -3.87
CA ALA A 193 -38.87 -4.79 -3.88
C ALA A 193 -37.57 -4.97 -4.69
N ASN A 194 -36.94 -6.14 -4.57
CA ASN A 194 -35.76 -6.49 -5.33
C ASN A 194 -36.08 -6.56 -6.83
N ASN A 195 -37.19 -7.17 -7.24
CA ASN A 195 -37.59 -7.28 -8.64
C ASN A 195 -37.81 -5.90 -9.28
N VAL A 196 -38.50 -5.00 -8.57
CA VAL A 196 -38.73 -3.62 -9.01
C VAL A 196 -37.41 -2.87 -9.20
N ASN A 197 -36.52 -2.93 -8.20
CA ASN A 197 -35.23 -2.26 -8.27
C ASN A 197 -34.31 -2.88 -9.35
N GLU A 198 -34.33 -4.20 -9.52
CA GLU A 198 -33.58 -4.89 -10.57
C GLU A 198 -34.05 -4.46 -11.95
N ALA A 199 -35.36 -4.35 -12.18
CA ALA A 199 -35.90 -3.87 -13.46
C ALA A 199 -35.42 -2.44 -13.78
N ILE A 200 -35.40 -1.54 -12.78
CA ILE A 200 -34.87 -0.17 -12.92
C ILE A 200 -33.37 -0.19 -13.24
N ALA A 201 -32.61 -1.01 -12.51
CA ALA A 201 -31.17 -1.14 -12.69
C ALA A 201 -30.84 -1.70 -14.07
N PHE A 202 -31.50 -2.78 -14.49
CA PHE A 202 -31.29 -3.43 -15.78
C PHE A 202 -31.60 -2.47 -16.94
N LYS A 203 -32.74 -1.77 -16.89
CA LYS A 203 -33.08 -0.75 -17.89
C LYS A 203 -31.99 0.32 -18.01
N SER A 204 -31.44 0.77 -16.89
CA SER A 204 -30.39 1.79 -16.87
C SER A 204 -29.06 1.26 -17.43
N VAL A 205 -28.67 0.04 -17.05
CA VAL A 205 -27.45 -0.63 -17.54
C VAL A 205 -27.55 -0.97 -19.03
N TYR A 206 -28.72 -1.40 -19.50
CA TYR A 206 -28.94 -1.70 -20.91
C TYR A 206 -28.84 -0.46 -21.78
N LYS A 207 -29.29 0.70 -21.31
CA LYS A 207 -29.07 1.98 -22.01
C LYS A 207 -27.58 2.28 -22.17
N VAL A 208 -26.79 2.10 -21.11
CA VAL A 208 -25.33 2.27 -21.16
C VAL A 208 -24.72 1.31 -22.17
N LEU A 209 -25.04 0.02 -22.08
CA LEU A 209 -24.47 -1.00 -22.95
C LEU A 209 -24.86 -0.82 -24.42
N LEU A 210 -26.13 -0.53 -24.69
CA LEU A 210 -26.62 -0.28 -26.06
C LEU A 210 -25.94 0.94 -26.67
N THR A 211 -25.73 1.98 -25.86
CA THR A 211 -25.00 3.17 -26.29
C THR A 211 -23.56 2.83 -26.66
N ARG A 212 -22.87 2.01 -25.86
CA ARG A 212 -21.51 1.55 -26.18
C ARG A 212 -21.47 0.78 -27.50
N TRP A 213 -22.38 -0.16 -27.72
CA TRP A 213 -22.44 -0.93 -28.96
C TRP A 213 -22.73 -0.09 -30.21
N ILE A 214 -23.72 0.81 -30.14
CA ILE A 214 -24.08 1.66 -31.27
C ILE A 214 -22.91 2.59 -31.65
N LEU A 215 -22.31 3.25 -30.65
CA LEU A 215 -21.20 4.17 -30.91
C LEU A 215 -19.93 3.40 -31.33
N PHE A 216 -19.70 2.20 -30.79
CA PHE A 216 -18.60 1.33 -31.23
C PHE A 216 -18.76 0.90 -32.68
N SER A 217 -19.97 0.51 -33.09
CA SER A 217 -20.26 0.17 -34.49
C SER A 217 -19.97 1.36 -35.40
N ALA A 218 -20.48 2.54 -35.06
CA ALA A 218 -20.21 3.75 -35.83
C ALA A 218 -18.71 4.09 -35.89
N PHE A 219 -17.98 3.89 -34.80
CA PHE A 219 -16.54 4.10 -34.72
C PHE A 219 -15.77 3.16 -35.66
N VAL A 220 -16.09 1.86 -35.61
CA VAL A 220 -15.50 0.84 -36.49
C VAL A 220 -15.84 1.11 -37.96
N ASP A 221 -17.07 1.51 -38.26
CA ASP A 221 -17.48 1.83 -39.63
C ASP A 221 -16.71 3.03 -40.20
N VAL A 222 -16.55 4.10 -39.43
CA VAL A 222 -15.76 5.28 -39.86
C VAL A 222 -14.29 4.88 -40.07
N ALA A 223 -13.73 4.03 -39.21
CA ALA A 223 -12.37 3.53 -39.39
C ALA A 223 -12.22 2.71 -40.68
N LYS A 224 -13.17 1.79 -40.96
CA LYS A 224 -13.21 1.03 -42.21
C LYS A 224 -13.29 1.94 -43.42
N GLU A 225 -14.12 3.00 -43.37
CA GLU A 225 -14.22 3.98 -44.45
C GLU A 225 -12.90 4.72 -44.71
N GLN A 226 -12.15 5.06 -43.68
CA GLN A 226 -10.85 5.73 -43.82
C GLN A 226 -9.73 4.80 -44.30
N HIS A 227 -9.88 3.49 -44.10
CA HIS A 227 -8.83 2.50 -44.35
C HIS A 227 -9.25 1.41 -45.35
N ALA A 228 -10.09 1.77 -46.32
CA ALA A 228 -10.51 0.91 -47.44
C ALA A 228 -11.05 -0.47 -47.00
N GLY A 229 -11.82 -0.48 -45.91
CA GLY A 229 -12.43 -1.68 -45.34
C GLY A 229 -11.58 -2.40 -44.27
N ASN A 230 -10.31 -2.04 -44.11
CA ASN A 230 -9.42 -2.65 -43.12
C ASN A 230 -9.49 -1.92 -41.77
N LEU A 231 -9.16 -2.64 -40.68
CA LEU A 231 -9.00 -2.05 -39.36
C LEU A 231 -7.50 -1.85 -39.07
N PRO A 232 -7.04 -0.63 -38.78
CA PRO A 232 -5.65 -0.38 -38.39
C PRO A 232 -5.25 -1.13 -37.12
N PRO A 233 -3.97 -1.53 -36.96
CA PRO A 233 -3.48 -2.18 -35.75
C PRO A 233 -3.72 -1.37 -34.47
N ASP A 234 -3.54 -0.04 -34.55
CA ASP A 234 -3.68 0.87 -33.41
C ASP A 234 -5.14 1.20 -33.05
N LEU A 235 -6.12 0.70 -33.82
CA LEU A 235 -7.53 1.10 -33.66
C LEU A 235 -8.10 0.73 -32.29
N LYS A 236 -7.59 -0.32 -31.65
CA LYS A 236 -7.96 -0.72 -30.28
C LYS A 236 -7.57 0.36 -29.26
N ARG A 237 -6.33 0.87 -29.36
CA ARG A 237 -5.85 2.01 -28.58
C ARG A 237 -6.69 3.26 -28.86
N ASP A 238 -7.02 3.54 -30.12
CA ASP A 238 -7.90 4.65 -30.48
C ASP A 238 -9.29 4.53 -29.86
N TRP A 239 -9.86 3.33 -29.89
CA TRP A 239 -11.15 3.05 -29.27
C TRP A 239 -11.09 3.23 -27.75
N LEU A 240 -10.04 2.76 -27.08
CA LEU A 240 -9.84 3.03 -25.65
C LEU A 240 -9.78 4.53 -25.36
N LEU A 241 -8.96 5.28 -26.11
CA LEU A 241 -8.82 6.73 -25.93
C LEU A 241 -10.15 7.47 -26.14
N PHE A 242 -10.94 7.06 -27.14
CA PHE A 242 -12.30 7.58 -27.36
C PHE A 242 -13.26 7.32 -26.18
N GLN A 243 -13.02 6.27 -25.39
CA GLN A 243 -13.83 5.95 -24.20
C GLN A 243 -13.43 6.73 -22.95
N ILE A 244 -12.18 7.16 -22.84
CA ILE A 244 -11.62 7.71 -21.61
C ILE A 244 -11.25 9.19 -21.68
N LEU A 245 -11.08 9.75 -22.89
CA LEU A 245 -10.69 11.14 -23.07
C LEU A 245 -11.87 12.03 -23.51
N PRO A 246 -11.98 13.26 -22.97
CA PRO A 246 -12.99 14.24 -23.39
C PRO A 246 -12.56 15.00 -24.66
N VAL A 247 -12.06 14.29 -25.69
CA VAL A 247 -11.56 14.94 -26.92
C VAL A 247 -12.69 15.20 -27.90
N VAL A 248 -13.64 14.27 -28.01
CA VAL A 248 -14.85 14.42 -28.82
C VAL A 248 -15.99 14.80 -27.90
N LEU A 249 -16.59 15.96 -28.13
CA LEU A 249 -17.73 16.46 -27.36
C LEU A 249 -18.84 16.88 -28.32
N ILE A 250 -20.08 16.52 -27.99
CA ILE A 250 -21.28 16.98 -28.68
C ILE A 250 -21.98 17.94 -27.72
N ASN A 251 -21.96 19.23 -28.05
CA ASN A 251 -22.48 20.30 -27.18
C ASN A 251 -21.84 20.25 -25.78
N ASP A 252 -20.51 20.19 -25.72
CA ASP A 252 -19.71 20.10 -24.47
C ASP A 252 -19.97 18.86 -23.60
N ILE A 253 -20.70 17.87 -24.14
CA ILE A 253 -21.02 16.62 -23.45
C ILE A 253 -20.37 15.44 -24.18
N HIS A 254 -19.86 14.47 -23.42
CA HIS A 254 -19.31 13.25 -23.98
C HIS A 254 -20.35 12.48 -24.83
N PRO A 255 -20.00 11.95 -26.02
CA PRO A 255 -20.93 11.27 -26.92
C PRO A 255 -21.79 10.18 -26.29
N PHE A 256 -21.23 9.31 -25.44
CA PHE A 256 -22.01 8.29 -24.74
C PHE A 256 -23.13 8.88 -23.87
N ILE A 257 -22.84 9.96 -23.13
CA ILE A 257 -23.84 10.62 -22.27
C ILE A 257 -24.88 11.36 -23.13
N ALA A 258 -24.42 12.10 -24.15
CA ALA A 258 -25.29 12.81 -25.07
C ALA A 258 -26.24 11.86 -25.81
N PHE A 259 -25.74 10.69 -26.25
CA PHE A 259 -26.52 9.67 -26.93
C PHE A 259 -27.57 9.06 -26.01
N MET A 260 -27.21 8.65 -24.78
CA MET A 260 -28.19 8.13 -23.82
C MET A 260 -29.33 9.12 -23.56
N ASN A 261 -28.98 10.40 -23.39
CA ASN A 261 -29.93 11.46 -23.03
C ASN A 261 -30.76 11.99 -24.20
N GLN A 262 -30.33 11.79 -25.46
CA GLN A 262 -31.08 12.26 -26.63
C GLN A 262 -31.82 11.11 -27.33
N CYS A 263 -31.18 9.94 -27.41
CA CYS A 263 -31.64 8.85 -28.24
C CYS A 263 -32.36 7.76 -27.44
N LEU A 264 -32.04 7.54 -26.15
CA LEU A 264 -32.57 6.40 -25.38
C LEU A 264 -33.58 6.79 -24.28
N VAL A 265 -34.03 8.04 -24.28
CA VAL A 265 -35.05 8.54 -23.33
C VAL A 265 -36.37 7.80 -23.54
N ASP A 266 -37.00 7.33 -22.46
CA ASP A 266 -38.28 6.61 -22.48
C ASP A 266 -38.33 5.31 -23.29
N MET A 267 -37.20 4.78 -23.76
CA MET A 267 -37.16 3.49 -24.42
C MET A 267 -37.64 2.37 -23.48
N SER A 268 -38.49 1.48 -23.97
CA SER A 268 -39.00 0.34 -23.21
C SER A 268 -37.91 -0.72 -22.97
N MET A 269 -38.13 -1.61 -22.01
CA MET A 269 -37.18 -2.68 -21.72
C MET A 269 -37.03 -3.66 -22.89
N SER A 270 -38.15 -4.05 -23.50
CA SER A 270 -38.18 -4.95 -24.66
C SER A 270 -37.50 -4.34 -25.89
N ASP A 271 -37.62 -3.02 -26.10
CA ASP A 271 -36.92 -2.34 -27.19
C ASP A 271 -35.41 -2.33 -26.97
N LEU A 272 -34.96 -2.12 -25.73
CA LEU A 272 -33.54 -2.17 -25.37
C LEU A 272 -32.97 -3.56 -25.62
N GLU A 273 -33.64 -4.61 -25.15
CA GLU A 273 -33.25 -6.02 -25.35
C GLU A 273 -33.22 -6.39 -26.82
N SER A 274 -34.29 -6.08 -27.57
CA SER A 274 -34.40 -6.37 -29.00
C SER A 274 -33.29 -5.69 -29.81
N ARG A 275 -32.87 -4.49 -29.43
CA ARG A 275 -31.76 -3.78 -30.09
C ARG A 275 -30.41 -4.30 -29.67
N LEU A 276 -30.20 -4.61 -28.39
CA LEU A 276 -28.96 -5.20 -27.88
C LEU A 276 -28.67 -6.55 -28.52
N ALA A 277 -29.69 -7.38 -28.73
CA ALA A 277 -29.57 -8.69 -29.37
C ALA A 277 -29.02 -8.64 -30.81
N LYS A 278 -28.98 -7.45 -31.45
CA LYS A 278 -28.42 -7.25 -32.79
C LYS A 278 -26.89 -7.06 -32.79
N PHE A 279 -26.29 -6.89 -31.62
CA PHE A 279 -24.86 -6.62 -31.49
C PHE A 279 -24.12 -7.82 -30.91
N SER A 280 -23.03 -8.17 -31.56
CA SER A 280 -21.99 -9.04 -31.03
C SER A 280 -20.62 -8.52 -31.52
N PRO A 281 -19.52 -8.93 -30.87
CA PRO A 281 -18.19 -8.60 -31.37
C PRO A 281 -18.02 -8.95 -32.86
N GLY A 282 -18.44 -10.17 -33.24
CA GLY A 282 -18.37 -10.65 -34.62
C GLY A 282 -19.26 -9.86 -35.59
N SER A 283 -20.45 -9.40 -35.17
CA SER A 283 -21.34 -8.62 -36.05
C SER A 283 -20.79 -7.23 -36.38
N VAL A 284 -20.03 -6.62 -35.46
CA VAL A 284 -19.44 -5.28 -35.63
C VAL A 284 -18.06 -5.34 -36.28
N LEU A 285 -17.19 -6.20 -35.75
CA LEU A 285 -15.79 -6.31 -36.19
C LEU A 285 -15.67 -7.15 -37.46
N GLY A 286 -16.60 -8.08 -37.71
CA GLY A 286 -16.55 -8.97 -38.87
C GLY A 286 -15.34 -9.91 -38.80
N PRO A 287 -14.62 -10.14 -39.91
CA PRO A 287 -13.46 -11.04 -39.94
C PRO A 287 -12.28 -10.64 -39.04
N ALA A 288 -12.28 -9.42 -38.50
CA ALA A 288 -11.25 -8.95 -37.58
C ALA A 288 -11.45 -9.44 -36.12
N PHE A 289 -12.45 -10.27 -35.88
CA PHE A 289 -12.71 -10.91 -34.59
C PHE A 289 -13.11 -12.37 -34.81
N ASP A 290 -12.28 -13.28 -34.33
CA ASP A 290 -12.56 -14.72 -34.34
C ASP A 290 -13.15 -15.14 -32.99
N SER A 291 -14.44 -15.50 -32.97
CA SER A 291 -15.12 -15.87 -31.73
C SER A 291 -14.56 -17.13 -31.04
N GLU A 292 -13.78 -17.95 -31.74
CA GLU A 292 -13.17 -19.15 -31.15
C GLU A 292 -11.86 -18.85 -30.42
N SER A 293 -11.11 -17.84 -30.88
CA SER A 293 -9.76 -17.53 -30.37
C SER A 293 -9.66 -16.17 -29.67
N ASP A 294 -10.52 -15.22 -30.03
CA ASP A 294 -10.56 -13.88 -29.47
C ASP A 294 -11.57 -13.77 -28.33
N ASN A 295 -11.25 -12.88 -27.38
CA ASN A 295 -12.18 -12.47 -26.33
C ASN A 295 -12.47 -10.97 -26.45
N PHE A 296 -13.72 -10.59 -26.17
CA PHE A 296 -14.14 -9.20 -26.02
C PHE A 296 -14.30 -8.88 -24.54
N PHE A 297 -13.66 -7.82 -24.06
CA PHE A 297 -13.58 -7.56 -22.63
C PHE A 297 -14.58 -6.50 -22.19
N TYR A 298 -15.36 -6.77 -21.15
CA TYR A 298 -16.11 -5.74 -20.41
C TYR A 298 -15.37 -5.45 -19.12
N ILE A 299 -14.83 -4.24 -19.02
CA ILE A 299 -14.07 -3.79 -17.85
C ILE A 299 -14.95 -2.91 -16.99
N LEU A 300 -15.08 -3.24 -15.71
CA LEU A 300 -15.68 -2.37 -14.69
C LEU A 300 -14.60 -1.92 -13.71
N ASP A 301 -14.12 -0.69 -13.87
CA ASP A 301 -13.12 -0.08 -12.99
C ASP A 301 -13.77 0.66 -11.81
N GLU A 302 -13.01 0.81 -10.73
CA GLU A 302 -13.44 1.40 -9.44
C GLU A 302 -14.76 0.80 -8.88
N ALA A 303 -14.94 -0.51 -9.09
CA ALA A 303 -16.15 -1.25 -8.78
C ALA A 303 -16.54 -1.24 -7.29
N GLN A 304 -15.61 -0.92 -6.37
CA GLN A 304 -15.94 -0.73 -4.96
C GLN A 304 -16.96 0.41 -4.75
N VAL A 305 -17.03 1.40 -5.65
CA VAL A 305 -18.06 2.45 -5.56
C VAL A 305 -19.45 1.89 -5.84
N ALA A 306 -19.58 1.06 -6.88
CA ALA A 306 -20.83 0.32 -7.13
C ALA A 306 -21.11 -0.71 -6.02
N GLY A 307 -20.07 -1.27 -5.41
CA GLY A 307 -20.18 -2.19 -4.27
C GLY A 307 -20.68 -1.53 -2.98
N ALA A 308 -20.44 -0.23 -2.80
CA ALA A 308 -20.94 0.52 -1.65
C ALA A 308 -22.31 1.17 -1.90
N LYS A 309 -22.64 1.49 -3.16
CA LYS A 309 -23.89 2.19 -3.50
C LYS A 309 -25.12 1.32 -3.36
N TYR A 310 -26.16 1.93 -2.80
CA TYR A 310 -27.49 1.36 -2.57
C TYR A 310 -27.47 0.01 -1.85
N MET A 311 -26.57 -0.14 -0.88
CA MET A 311 -26.52 -1.34 -0.04
C MET A 311 -27.86 -1.58 0.65
N GLY A 312 -28.47 -2.75 0.40
CA GLY A 312 -29.78 -3.12 0.94
C GLY A 312 -30.98 -2.69 0.08
N ALA A 313 -30.76 -2.03 -1.07
CA ALA A 313 -31.79 -1.87 -2.09
C ALA A 313 -32.01 -3.16 -2.90
N PHE A 314 -31.02 -4.07 -2.88
CA PHE A 314 -31.07 -5.36 -3.57
C PHE A 314 -30.91 -6.51 -2.57
N ALA A 315 -31.35 -7.69 -2.97
CA ALA A 315 -31.29 -8.91 -2.19
C ALA A 315 -30.78 -10.10 -3.01
N ASP A 316 -30.28 -11.11 -2.31
CA ASP A 316 -29.93 -12.39 -2.91
C ASP A 316 -31.19 -13.24 -3.23
N PRO A 317 -31.08 -14.44 -3.85
CA PRO A 317 -32.26 -15.18 -4.34
C PRO A 317 -33.24 -15.58 -3.25
N ASN A 318 -32.75 -15.68 -2.03
CA ASN A 318 -33.53 -16.10 -0.89
C ASN A 318 -34.13 -14.89 -0.14
N GLY A 319 -33.77 -13.65 -0.53
CA GLY A 319 -34.18 -12.45 0.18
C GLY A 319 -33.52 -12.29 1.56
N GLU A 320 -32.43 -12.99 1.83
CA GLU A 320 -31.79 -13.06 3.15
C GLU A 320 -30.64 -12.07 3.28
N ILE A 321 -29.88 -11.90 2.19
CA ILE A 321 -28.63 -11.14 2.21
C ILE A 321 -28.80 -9.84 1.44
N ARG A 322 -28.45 -8.72 2.09
CA ARG A 322 -28.40 -7.39 1.48
C ARG A 322 -27.34 -7.33 0.39
N ARG A 323 -27.67 -6.73 -0.75
CA ARG A 323 -26.77 -6.59 -1.89
C ARG A 323 -26.68 -5.14 -2.35
N PRO A 324 -25.53 -4.74 -2.91
CA PRO A 324 -25.35 -3.44 -3.53
C PRO A 324 -25.70 -3.46 -5.01
N VAL A 325 -25.69 -2.28 -5.65
CA VAL A 325 -25.99 -2.13 -7.09
C VAL A 325 -24.98 -2.81 -8.02
N LEU A 326 -23.78 -3.16 -7.52
CA LEU A 326 -22.82 -3.94 -8.28
C LEU A 326 -23.41 -5.27 -8.79
N GLN A 327 -24.23 -5.96 -7.98
CA GLN A 327 -24.81 -7.24 -8.38
C GLN A 327 -25.72 -7.13 -9.62
N PRO A 328 -26.75 -6.28 -9.66
CA PRO A 328 -27.60 -6.15 -10.83
C PRO A 328 -26.87 -5.61 -12.06
N ILE A 329 -25.78 -4.84 -11.91
CA ILE A 329 -24.94 -4.43 -13.06
C ILE A 329 -24.33 -5.65 -13.75
N ILE A 330 -23.68 -6.53 -12.98
CA ILE A 330 -23.05 -7.73 -13.52
C ILE A 330 -24.10 -8.69 -14.08
N ARG A 331 -25.24 -8.87 -13.37
CA ARG A 331 -26.34 -9.71 -13.86
C ARG A 331 -26.96 -9.18 -15.15
N ALA A 332 -27.13 -7.87 -15.28
CA ALA A 332 -27.64 -7.25 -16.49
C ALA A 332 -26.71 -7.56 -17.68
N TRP A 333 -25.39 -7.47 -17.49
CA TRP A 333 -24.45 -7.84 -18.55
C TRP A 333 -24.47 -9.34 -18.88
N ASP A 334 -24.50 -10.21 -17.87
CA ASP A 334 -24.57 -11.67 -18.07
C ASP A 334 -25.85 -12.11 -18.79
N THR A 335 -26.99 -11.47 -18.50
CA THR A 335 -28.30 -11.83 -19.05
C THR A 335 -28.42 -11.50 -20.55
N VAL A 336 -27.87 -10.36 -20.98
CA VAL A 336 -27.96 -9.91 -22.39
C VAL A 336 -26.91 -10.55 -23.28
N VAL A 337 -25.84 -11.06 -22.67
CA VAL A 337 -24.62 -11.45 -23.37
C VAL A 337 -24.33 -12.93 -23.14
N PRO A 338 -25.08 -13.86 -23.75
CA PRO A 338 -24.79 -15.28 -23.66
C PRO A 338 -23.59 -15.71 -24.56
N PHE A 339 -22.65 -14.80 -24.85
CA PHE A 339 -21.55 -15.08 -25.76
C PHE A 339 -20.36 -15.68 -25.00
N GLU A 340 -19.97 -16.89 -25.39
CA GLU A 340 -18.78 -17.59 -24.91
C GLU A 340 -17.47 -16.81 -25.12
N SER A 341 -17.48 -15.73 -25.92
CA SER A 341 -16.33 -14.86 -26.22
C SER A 341 -16.26 -13.57 -25.39
N ILE A 342 -17.23 -13.27 -24.51
CA ILE A 342 -17.14 -12.08 -23.63
C ILE A 342 -16.51 -12.44 -22.28
N ARG A 343 -15.58 -11.60 -21.81
CA ARG A 343 -14.89 -11.75 -20.52
C ARG A 343 -15.06 -10.50 -19.68
N PHE A 344 -15.40 -10.69 -18.41
CA PHE A 344 -15.48 -9.61 -17.43
C PHE A 344 -14.15 -9.44 -16.70
N ILE A 345 -13.72 -8.20 -16.56
CA ILE A 345 -12.67 -7.82 -15.61
C ILE A 345 -13.25 -6.74 -14.71
N VAL A 346 -13.35 -7.04 -13.43
CA VAL A 346 -13.85 -6.09 -12.43
C VAL A 346 -12.68 -5.65 -11.56
N SER A 347 -12.38 -4.36 -11.55
CA SER A 347 -11.30 -3.80 -10.76
C SER A 347 -11.81 -2.94 -9.62
N GLY A 348 -11.12 -3.00 -8.49
CA GLY A 348 -11.43 -2.14 -7.37
C GLY A 348 -10.34 -2.09 -6.32
N THR A 349 -10.52 -1.20 -5.36
CA THR A 349 -9.64 -1.05 -4.21
C THR A 349 -10.35 -1.55 -2.95
N GLY A 350 -9.81 -2.60 -2.33
CA GLY A 350 -10.07 -3.01 -0.95
C GLY A 350 -11.51 -3.30 -0.53
N PHE A 351 -12.44 -3.47 -1.46
CA PHE A 351 -13.75 -4.01 -1.15
C PHE A 351 -13.62 -5.46 -0.62
N PRO A 352 -14.44 -5.91 0.34
CA PRO A 352 -14.35 -7.26 0.88
C PRO A 352 -14.39 -8.28 -0.27
N LEU A 353 -13.28 -9.00 -0.46
CA LEU A 353 -13.16 -10.00 -1.54
C LEU A 353 -14.28 -11.03 -1.42
N ASP A 354 -14.74 -11.32 -0.21
CA ASP A 354 -15.87 -12.20 0.03
C ASP A 354 -17.18 -11.64 -0.50
N LEU A 355 -17.40 -10.33 -0.44
CA LEU A 355 -18.58 -9.70 -1.01
C LEU A 355 -18.51 -9.74 -2.54
N PHE A 356 -17.33 -9.51 -3.12
CA PHE A 356 -17.09 -9.70 -4.55
C PHE A 356 -17.36 -11.15 -4.98
N LYS A 357 -16.68 -12.11 -4.35
CA LYS A 357 -16.86 -13.54 -4.60
C LYS A 357 -18.33 -13.91 -4.47
N THR A 358 -18.98 -13.54 -3.38
CA THR A 358 -20.40 -13.88 -3.16
C THR A 358 -21.32 -13.22 -4.20
N VAL A 359 -21.13 -11.93 -4.51
CA VAL A 359 -21.94 -11.23 -5.53
C VAL A 359 -21.77 -11.87 -6.90
N LEU A 360 -20.56 -12.30 -7.23
CA LEU A 360 -20.18 -12.80 -8.55
C LEU A 360 -20.35 -14.32 -8.72
N THR A 361 -20.32 -15.11 -7.65
CA THR A 361 -20.45 -16.59 -7.71
C THR A 361 -21.85 -17.08 -7.39
N SER A 362 -22.69 -16.29 -6.70
CA SER A 362 -23.96 -16.80 -6.17
C SER A 362 -25.08 -17.01 -7.19
N ARG A 363 -24.97 -16.54 -8.44
CA ARG A 363 -26.05 -16.68 -9.45
C ARG A 363 -25.65 -16.71 -10.92
N VAL A 364 -24.39 -16.51 -11.27
CA VAL A 364 -23.93 -16.74 -12.64
C VAL A 364 -24.04 -18.27 -12.82
N SER A 365 -24.77 -18.72 -13.83
CA SER A 365 -25.26 -20.10 -13.95
C SER A 365 -24.20 -21.18 -13.64
N LYS A 366 -24.58 -22.40 -13.23
CA LYS A 366 -23.62 -23.51 -12.95
C LYS A 366 -22.68 -23.84 -14.14
N ALA A 367 -22.95 -23.32 -15.34
CA ALA A 367 -22.13 -23.46 -16.53
C ALA A 367 -21.22 -22.25 -16.82
N SER A 368 -21.33 -21.18 -16.03
CA SER A 368 -20.60 -19.93 -16.27
C SER A 368 -19.16 -20.00 -15.79
N PRO A 369 -18.27 -19.19 -16.38
CA PRO A 369 -16.87 -19.20 -16.03
C PRO A 369 -16.58 -18.92 -14.56
N SER A 370 -15.56 -19.57 -14.01
CA SER A 370 -15.13 -19.26 -12.64
C SER A 370 -14.50 -17.86 -12.58
N TRP A 371 -14.61 -17.22 -11.41
CA TRP A 371 -13.98 -15.92 -11.15
C TRP A 371 -12.63 -16.13 -10.48
N GLU A 372 -11.58 -15.53 -11.03
CA GLU A 372 -10.23 -15.57 -10.46
C GLU A 372 -9.79 -14.19 -9.99
N VAL A 373 -9.20 -14.13 -8.80
CA VAL A 373 -8.68 -12.89 -8.23
C VAL A 373 -7.23 -12.71 -8.66
N VAL A 374 -6.90 -11.51 -9.12
CA VAL A 374 -5.57 -11.09 -9.55
C VAL A 374 -5.12 -9.93 -8.69
N HIS A 375 -3.95 -10.08 -8.06
CA HIS A 375 -3.37 -9.05 -7.20
C HIS A 375 -2.16 -8.37 -7.84
N GLN A 376 -1.46 -9.04 -8.75
CA GLN A 376 -0.23 -8.52 -9.35
C GLN A 376 -0.54 -7.44 -10.40
N THR A 377 -0.04 -6.24 -10.14
CA THR A 377 -0.05 -5.11 -11.07
C THR A 377 1.36 -4.63 -11.42
N GLY A 378 2.39 -5.28 -10.86
CA GLY A 378 3.75 -4.76 -10.79
C GLY A 378 3.94 -3.72 -9.67
N ASP A 379 5.19 -3.36 -9.38
CA ASP A 379 5.55 -2.31 -8.43
C ASP A 379 6.98 -1.77 -8.69
N PHE A 380 7.34 -0.75 -7.93
CA PHE A 380 8.65 -0.09 -7.88
C PHE A 380 9.44 -0.45 -6.62
N ILE A 381 9.34 -1.69 -6.11
CA ILE A 381 10.24 -2.12 -5.02
C ILE A 381 11.69 -2.26 -5.53
N ASN A 382 11.87 -2.67 -6.80
CA ASN A 382 13.18 -2.75 -7.42
C ASN A 382 13.72 -1.36 -7.80
N ARG A 383 14.92 -1.04 -7.30
CA ARG A 383 15.58 0.26 -7.49
C ARG A 383 15.85 0.58 -8.96
N ASP A 384 16.31 -0.39 -9.72
CA ASP A 384 16.68 -0.17 -11.12
C ASP A 384 15.45 0.04 -11.99
N LEU A 385 14.34 -0.67 -11.70
CA LEU A 385 13.06 -0.46 -12.39
C LEU A 385 12.51 0.95 -12.12
N GLN A 386 12.47 1.38 -10.85
CA GLN A 386 12.00 2.72 -10.50
C GLN A 386 12.92 3.79 -11.09
N LYS A 387 14.25 3.63 -10.97
CA LYS A 387 15.23 4.55 -11.53
C LYS A 387 15.06 4.69 -13.05
N SER A 388 14.95 3.57 -13.76
CA SER A 388 14.72 3.54 -15.21
C SER A 388 13.44 4.28 -15.60
N TYR A 389 12.37 4.12 -14.81
CA TYR A 389 11.14 4.88 -14.98
C TYR A 389 11.36 6.38 -14.77
N ILE A 390 11.98 6.79 -13.65
CA ILE A 390 12.24 8.20 -13.32
C ILE A 390 13.10 8.89 -14.38
N THR A 391 14.19 8.26 -14.80
CA THR A 391 15.16 8.85 -15.74
C THR A 391 14.58 9.11 -17.12
N ARG A 392 13.45 8.48 -17.46
CA ARG A 392 12.75 8.73 -18.73
C ARG A 392 12.13 10.13 -18.78
N TYR A 393 11.73 10.68 -17.64
CA TYR A 393 10.94 11.91 -17.55
C TYR A 393 11.73 13.15 -17.19
N LEU A 394 13.01 12.99 -16.88
CA LEU A 394 13.88 14.07 -16.43
C LEU A 394 14.98 14.34 -17.46
N PRO A 395 15.31 15.61 -17.75
CA PRO A 395 16.31 15.93 -18.75
C PRO A 395 17.70 15.38 -18.36
N PRO A 396 18.49 14.84 -19.31
CA PRO A 396 19.82 14.33 -19.01
C PRO A 396 20.75 15.32 -18.29
N PRO A 397 20.79 16.63 -18.65
CA PRO A 397 21.61 17.60 -17.92
C PRO A 397 21.24 17.72 -16.44
N PHE A 398 19.95 17.64 -16.11
CA PHE A 398 19.48 17.66 -14.73
C PHE A 398 19.87 16.37 -14.00
N LEU A 399 19.67 15.21 -14.63
CA LEU A 399 20.03 13.91 -14.05
C LEU A 399 21.53 13.79 -13.72
N SER A 400 22.39 14.42 -14.52
CA SER A 400 23.84 14.47 -14.27
C SER A 400 24.25 15.51 -13.21
N SER A 401 23.35 16.40 -12.79
CA SER A 401 23.63 17.39 -11.75
C SER A 401 23.64 16.76 -10.34
N PRO A 402 24.29 17.40 -9.35
CA PRO A 402 24.21 16.97 -7.96
C PRO A 402 22.77 16.88 -7.43
N SER A 403 21.92 17.88 -7.73
CA SER A 403 20.51 17.88 -7.28
C SER A 403 19.73 16.73 -7.92
N GLY A 404 19.89 16.48 -9.23
CA GLY A 404 19.21 15.38 -9.90
C GLY A 404 19.63 13.99 -9.40
N THR A 405 20.92 13.78 -9.16
CA THR A 405 21.43 12.52 -8.59
C THR A 405 20.87 12.27 -7.19
N VAL A 406 20.87 13.31 -6.34
CA VAL A 406 20.29 13.24 -4.99
C VAL A 406 18.78 12.97 -5.08
N LEU A 407 18.05 13.69 -5.95
CA LEU A 407 16.60 13.52 -6.09
C LEU A 407 16.24 12.08 -6.45
N VAL A 408 16.88 11.50 -7.47
CA VAL A 408 16.60 10.13 -7.92
C VAL A 408 16.84 9.12 -6.79
N SER A 409 17.90 9.31 -6.00
CA SER A 409 18.14 8.45 -4.84
C SER A 409 17.04 8.60 -3.80
N ARG A 410 16.67 9.83 -3.45
CA ARG A 410 15.63 10.10 -2.45
C ARG A 410 14.24 9.63 -2.89
N MET A 411 13.92 9.72 -4.18
CA MET A 411 12.69 9.16 -4.73
C MET A 411 12.61 7.64 -4.55
N TYR A 412 13.74 6.92 -4.62
CA TYR A 412 13.75 5.49 -4.27
C TYR A 412 13.49 5.27 -2.78
N GLU A 413 14.18 6.02 -1.92
CA GLU A 413 14.04 5.85 -0.47
C GLU A 413 12.64 6.16 0.05
N TRP A 414 11.91 7.09 -0.59
CA TRP A 414 10.59 7.52 -0.16
C TRP A 414 9.42 6.95 -0.98
N LEU A 415 9.57 6.83 -2.30
CA LEU A 415 8.45 6.59 -3.22
C LEU A 415 8.42 5.17 -3.81
N ARG A 416 9.33 4.28 -3.38
CA ARG A 416 9.32 2.86 -3.79
C ARG A 416 8.05 2.15 -3.32
N GLY A 417 7.63 1.14 -4.07
CA GLY A 417 6.37 0.44 -3.86
C GLY A 417 5.39 0.70 -4.99
N ARG A 418 4.16 1.09 -4.70
CA ARG A 418 3.11 1.30 -5.71
C ARG A 418 3.49 2.41 -6.70
N HIS A 419 3.13 2.21 -7.96
CA HIS A 419 3.48 3.09 -9.08
C HIS A 419 3.06 4.55 -8.86
N ARG A 420 1.85 4.78 -8.30
CA ARG A 420 1.28 6.13 -8.16
C ARG A 420 2.16 7.07 -7.35
N PHE A 421 2.85 6.60 -6.33
CA PHE A 421 3.70 7.48 -5.53
C PHE A 421 4.81 8.14 -6.36
N THR A 422 5.43 7.38 -7.24
CA THR A 422 6.46 7.88 -8.14
C THR A 422 5.86 8.69 -9.29
N ALA A 423 4.83 8.16 -9.96
CA ALA A 423 4.22 8.80 -11.12
C ALA A 423 3.61 10.17 -10.76
N THR A 424 2.81 10.23 -9.70
CA THR A 424 2.18 11.49 -9.26
C THR A 424 3.22 12.50 -8.80
N PHE A 425 4.30 12.08 -8.13
CA PHE A 425 5.38 13.02 -7.81
C PHE A 425 6.04 13.61 -9.07
N ILE A 426 6.30 12.79 -10.09
CA ILE A 426 6.84 13.29 -11.37
C ILE A 426 5.84 14.24 -12.03
N GLU A 427 4.54 13.94 -12.02
CA GLU A 427 3.51 14.85 -12.56
C GLU A 427 3.51 16.21 -11.83
N GLN A 428 3.63 16.21 -10.49
CA GLN A 428 3.76 17.45 -9.71
C GLN A 428 5.05 18.20 -10.04
N LEU A 429 6.17 17.47 -10.19
CA LEU A 429 7.46 18.05 -10.53
C LEU A 429 7.44 18.69 -11.93
N LEU A 430 6.79 18.03 -12.90
CA LEU A 430 6.64 18.55 -14.25
C LEU A 430 5.69 19.76 -14.29
N ALA A 431 4.58 19.70 -13.56
CA ALA A 431 3.60 20.78 -13.49
C ALA A 431 4.07 21.99 -12.65
N GLY A 432 5.13 21.83 -11.85
CA GLY A 432 5.65 22.85 -10.95
C GLY A 432 6.43 23.97 -11.62
N ALA A 433 7.14 24.76 -10.82
CA ALA A 433 8.00 25.84 -11.29
C ALA A 433 9.30 25.31 -11.93
N TRP A 434 9.79 26.05 -12.92
CA TRP A 434 10.97 25.69 -13.71
C TRP A 434 12.04 26.79 -13.69
N THR A 435 13.30 26.39 -13.63
CA THR A 435 14.45 27.18 -14.08
C THR A 435 14.64 27.04 -15.59
N SER A 436 15.73 27.58 -16.15
CA SER A 436 15.99 27.45 -17.59
C SER A 436 16.04 26.00 -18.04
N ASN A 437 16.60 25.05 -17.28
CA ASN A 437 16.83 23.68 -17.75
C ASN A 437 16.43 22.58 -16.75
N SER A 438 15.79 22.93 -15.64
CA SER A 438 15.43 21.97 -14.59
C SER A 438 14.28 22.46 -13.71
N PRO A 439 13.58 21.56 -13.00
CA PRO A 439 12.60 21.96 -11.98
C PRO A 439 13.26 22.86 -10.91
N SER A 440 12.54 23.87 -10.42
CA SER A 440 13.11 24.88 -9.51
C SER A 440 13.38 24.36 -8.10
N SER A 441 12.51 23.50 -7.56
CA SER A 441 12.57 23.07 -6.16
C SER A 441 12.33 21.57 -5.98
N PRO A 442 13.07 20.69 -6.69
CA PRO A 442 12.81 19.25 -6.65
C PRO A 442 12.91 18.66 -5.24
N GLN A 443 13.86 19.10 -4.40
CA GLN A 443 14.07 18.52 -3.07
C GLN A 443 12.99 18.98 -2.08
N LYS A 444 12.66 20.28 -2.07
CA LYS A 444 11.58 20.84 -1.26
C LYS A 444 10.22 20.30 -1.67
N LEU A 445 9.96 20.10 -2.97
CA LEU A 445 8.73 19.48 -3.45
C LEU A 445 8.62 18.03 -2.95
N LEU A 446 9.70 17.25 -2.96
CA LEU A 446 9.69 15.90 -2.40
C LEU A 446 9.41 15.91 -0.89
N ASN A 447 9.98 16.87 -0.14
CA ASN A 447 9.68 17.04 1.28
C ASN A 447 8.19 17.34 1.51
N ALA A 448 7.64 18.31 0.77
CA ALA A 448 6.23 18.67 0.86
C ALA A 448 5.33 17.48 0.51
N TYR A 449 5.67 16.75 -0.55
CA TYR A 449 4.95 15.55 -0.99
C TYR A 449 4.93 14.46 0.09
N VAL A 450 6.09 14.10 0.65
CA VAL A 450 6.16 13.11 1.75
C VAL A 450 5.38 13.58 2.96
N ARG A 451 5.47 14.87 3.31
CA ARG A 451 4.77 15.45 4.45
C ARG A 451 3.26 15.36 4.33
N VAL A 452 2.68 15.51 3.14
CA VAL A 452 1.22 15.37 2.94
C VAL A 452 0.74 13.97 3.32
N PHE A 453 1.50 12.91 3.00
CA PHE A 453 1.10 11.54 3.34
C PHE A 453 1.41 11.13 4.77
N THR A 454 2.50 11.66 5.33
CA THR A 454 3.10 11.12 6.56
C THR A 454 3.04 12.06 7.75
N ASP A 455 2.75 13.34 7.55
CA ASP A 455 3.00 14.41 8.51
C ASP A 455 4.41 14.36 9.12
N PHE A 456 5.38 14.03 8.26
CA PHE A 456 6.79 14.02 8.57
C PHE A 456 7.56 14.88 7.56
N ASN A 457 8.54 15.65 8.06
CA ASN A 457 9.41 16.47 7.23
C ASN A 457 10.76 15.76 7.01
N PRO A 458 11.06 15.26 5.80
CA PRO A 458 12.30 14.54 5.53
C PRO A 458 13.56 15.33 5.86
N LEU A 459 14.54 14.62 6.44
CA LEU A 459 15.82 15.17 6.91
C LEU A 459 17.02 14.54 6.19
N ASP A 460 16.76 13.78 5.14
CA ASP A 460 17.72 13.01 4.35
C ASP A 460 18.40 13.82 3.23
N CYS A 461 18.08 15.12 3.11
CA CYS A 461 18.67 16.02 2.11
C CYS A 461 19.70 16.96 2.74
N ASP A 462 20.76 17.28 2.00
CA ASP A 462 21.73 18.29 2.41
C ASP A 462 21.04 19.65 2.55
N SER A 463 21.17 20.27 3.73
CA SER A 463 20.72 21.63 4.03
C SER A 463 21.12 22.64 2.95
N LYS A 464 22.32 22.53 2.37
CA LYS A 464 22.81 23.45 1.34
C LYS A 464 21.99 23.38 0.05
N LEU A 465 21.49 22.18 -0.30
CA LEU A 465 20.60 22.02 -1.45
C LEU A 465 19.22 22.59 -1.18
N LEU A 466 18.70 22.43 0.04
CA LEU A 466 17.40 22.99 0.43
C LEU A 466 17.43 24.52 0.52
N GLU A 467 18.50 25.11 1.04
CA GLU A 467 18.63 26.57 1.21
C GLU A 467 18.59 27.35 -0.11
N ILE A 468 19.08 26.75 -1.20
CA ILE A 468 19.11 27.40 -2.52
C ILE A 468 17.81 27.23 -3.32
N GLU A 469 16.96 26.26 -2.98
CA GLU A 469 15.69 26.05 -3.67
C GLU A 469 14.63 27.07 -3.19
N PRO A 470 13.82 27.65 -4.07
CA PRO A 470 12.67 28.45 -3.65
C PRO A 470 11.63 27.59 -2.90
N ASP A 471 10.83 28.24 -2.06
CA ASP A 471 9.75 27.54 -1.34
C ASP A 471 8.67 27.02 -2.29
N VAL A 472 7.97 25.98 -1.85
CA VAL A 472 6.94 25.29 -2.61
C VAL A 472 5.64 25.21 -1.84
N ASP A 473 4.52 25.29 -2.55
CA ASP A 473 3.22 24.99 -1.99
C ASP A 473 3.05 23.49 -1.74
N PHE A 474 2.21 23.15 -0.78
CA PHE A 474 1.84 21.76 -0.54
C PHE A 474 0.97 21.23 -1.68
N PRO A 475 1.29 20.04 -2.23
CA PRO A 475 0.45 19.45 -3.25
C PRO A 475 -0.91 19.08 -2.65
N GLN A 476 -1.98 19.37 -3.38
CA GLN A 476 -3.35 19.02 -2.97
C GLN A 476 -3.60 17.53 -3.25
N LEU A 477 -3.20 16.68 -2.30
CA LEU A 477 -3.34 15.22 -2.40
C LEU A 477 -4.11 14.69 -1.19
N ASN A 478 -4.86 13.62 -1.41
CA ASN A 478 -5.50 12.89 -0.33
C ASN A 478 -4.46 11.95 0.32
N GLY A 479 -4.28 12.09 1.64
CA GLY A 479 -3.46 11.19 2.44
C GLY A 479 -4.11 9.81 2.62
N PHE A 480 -3.60 9.05 3.60
CA PHE A 480 -4.20 7.77 3.99
C PHE A 480 -5.53 7.97 4.74
N ALA A 481 -6.42 6.99 4.67
CA ALA A 481 -7.74 7.04 5.29
C ALA A 481 -7.71 6.76 6.80
N TRP A 482 -6.98 7.59 7.56
CA TRP A 482 -6.77 7.41 9.01
C TRP A 482 -8.07 7.36 9.81
N ASP A 483 -9.09 8.13 9.41
CA ASP A 483 -10.39 8.16 10.08
C ASP A 483 -11.10 6.81 10.07
N LYS A 484 -10.92 6.02 9.00
CA LYS A 484 -11.48 4.66 8.90
C LYS A 484 -10.74 3.71 9.84
N ILE A 485 -9.40 3.75 9.82
CA ILE A 485 -8.56 2.91 10.69
C ILE A 485 -8.85 3.21 12.17
N LYS A 486 -9.08 4.49 12.52
CA LYS A 486 -9.40 4.93 13.88
C LYS A 486 -10.63 4.23 14.48
N GLN A 487 -11.61 3.89 13.65
CA GLN A 487 -12.85 3.25 14.07
C GLN A 487 -12.65 1.77 14.42
N GLU A 488 -11.55 1.15 13.95
CA GLU A 488 -11.27 -0.27 14.09
C GLU A 488 -10.20 -0.57 15.14
N LYS A 489 -10.61 -0.63 16.41
CA LYS A 489 -9.69 -0.80 17.55
C LYS A 489 -8.83 -2.07 17.51
N ASP A 490 -9.39 -3.20 17.04
CA ASP A 490 -8.63 -4.46 16.94
C ASP A 490 -7.55 -4.38 15.85
N MET A 491 -7.90 -3.81 14.70
CA MET A 491 -6.98 -3.54 13.61
C MET A 491 -5.84 -2.63 14.06
N LEU A 492 -6.15 -1.52 14.73
CA LEU A 492 -5.14 -0.61 15.30
C LEU A 492 -4.16 -1.33 16.21
N LYS A 493 -4.67 -2.17 17.12
CA LYS A 493 -3.82 -2.94 18.03
C LYS A 493 -2.89 -3.88 17.27
N LYS A 494 -3.43 -4.69 16.34
CA LYS A 494 -2.62 -5.61 15.51
C LYS A 494 -1.59 -4.87 14.66
N LEU A 495 -1.98 -3.76 14.06
CA LEU A 495 -1.10 -2.90 13.26
C LEU A 495 0.01 -2.29 14.12
N SER A 496 -0.31 -1.75 15.29
CA SER A 496 0.67 -1.18 16.23
C SER A 496 1.72 -2.18 16.65
N THR A 497 1.31 -3.38 17.07
CA THR A 497 2.23 -4.46 17.43
C THR A 497 3.18 -4.79 16.28
N ARG A 498 2.66 -4.96 15.05
CA ARG A 498 3.52 -5.30 13.91
C ARG A 498 4.44 -4.17 13.47
N ILE A 499 3.98 -2.92 13.55
CA ILE A 499 4.80 -1.75 13.23
C ILE A 499 5.92 -1.58 14.25
N TYR A 500 5.67 -1.80 15.54
CA TYR A 500 6.73 -1.76 16.53
C TYR A 500 7.69 -2.94 16.43
N THR A 501 7.18 -4.14 16.10
CA THR A 501 8.05 -5.27 15.72
C THR A 501 8.93 -4.91 14.53
N TYR A 502 8.40 -4.28 13.47
CA TYR A 502 9.20 -3.78 12.35
C TYR A 502 10.26 -2.77 12.81
N MET A 503 9.87 -1.78 13.61
CA MET A 503 10.78 -0.77 14.11
C MET A 503 11.88 -1.35 15.00
N ILE A 504 11.68 -2.50 15.65
CA ILE A 504 12.68 -3.10 16.55
C ILE A 504 13.48 -4.21 15.89
N ARG A 505 12.87 -4.95 14.96
CA ARG A 505 13.42 -6.18 14.38
C ARG A 505 13.70 -6.10 12.89
N GLY A 506 13.14 -5.11 12.19
CA GLY A 506 13.25 -4.98 10.74
C GLY A 506 12.33 -5.91 9.95
N GLU A 507 11.42 -6.63 10.62
CA GLU A 507 10.44 -7.49 9.97
C GLU A 507 9.23 -6.68 9.50
N TYR A 508 9.00 -6.57 8.18
CA TYR A 508 7.84 -5.83 7.66
C TYR A 508 6.50 -6.40 8.19
N PRO A 509 5.53 -5.54 8.54
CA PRO A 509 4.19 -5.98 8.88
C PRO A 509 3.55 -6.76 7.73
N MET A 510 3.21 -8.02 7.98
CA MET A 510 2.63 -8.94 7.01
C MET A 510 1.55 -9.80 7.67
N TRP A 511 0.47 -10.06 6.93
CA TRP A 511 -0.65 -10.90 7.33
C TRP A 511 -1.11 -11.76 6.16
N CYS A 512 -1.60 -12.97 6.44
CA CYS A 512 -2.18 -13.87 5.44
C CYS A 512 -3.69 -13.96 5.70
N ASN A 513 -4.53 -13.65 4.72
CA ASN A 513 -6.00 -13.71 4.83
C ASN A 513 -6.61 -12.82 5.93
N GLU A 514 -5.87 -11.85 6.44
CA GLU A 514 -6.33 -10.89 7.45
C GLU A 514 -5.95 -9.46 7.04
N MET A 515 -6.59 -8.46 7.64
CA MET A 515 -6.23 -7.05 7.49
C MET A 515 -6.37 -6.52 6.05
N GLN A 516 -7.24 -7.13 5.23
CA GLN A 516 -7.48 -6.71 3.84
C GLN A 516 -7.99 -5.26 3.77
N ASP A 517 -8.71 -4.78 4.78
CA ASP A 517 -9.20 -3.40 4.83
C ASP A 517 -8.03 -2.38 4.88
N LEU A 518 -6.83 -2.75 5.37
CA LEU A 518 -5.66 -1.88 5.25
C LEU A 518 -5.27 -1.61 3.79
N VAL A 519 -5.56 -2.55 2.88
CA VAL A 519 -5.39 -2.36 1.43
C VAL A 519 -6.43 -1.37 0.92
N GLU A 520 -7.67 -1.41 1.42
CA GLU A 520 -8.72 -0.42 1.11
C GLU A 520 -8.32 0.98 1.56
N TYR A 521 -7.81 1.08 2.78
CA TYR A 521 -7.45 2.34 3.42
C TYR A 521 -6.16 2.94 2.85
N GLY A 522 -5.55 2.25 1.88
CA GLY A 522 -4.39 2.71 1.16
C GLY A 522 -3.08 2.53 1.93
N VAL A 523 -3.08 1.87 3.09
CA VAL A 523 -1.92 1.75 3.98
C VAL A 523 -1.11 0.47 3.71
N ALA A 524 -1.77 -0.58 3.24
CA ALA A 524 -1.13 -1.83 2.84
C ALA A 524 -1.37 -2.13 1.35
N ARG A 525 -0.74 -3.21 0.86
CA ARG A 525 -0.95 -3.76 -0.48
C ARG A 525 -0.93 -5.28 -0.46
N PHE A 526 -1.48 -5.91 -1.48
CA PHE A 526 -1.31 -7.35 -1.70
C PHE A 526 0.08 -7.64 -2.29
N LYS A 527 0.71 -8.71 -1.80
CA LYS A 527 2.01 -9.19 -2.26
C LYS A 527 1.87 -10.45 -3.11
N GLY A 528 2.37 -10.40 -4.34
CA GLY A 528 2.29 -11.54 -5.26
C GLY A 528 0.85 -11.83 -5.71
N GLN A 529 0.54 -13.10 -6.01
CA GLN A 529 -0.82 -13.56 -6.33
C GLN A 529 -1.60 -14.07 -5.10
N GLY A 530 -0.97 -14.12 -3.94
CA GLY A 530 -1.62 -14.56 -2.71
C GLY A 530 -2.44 -13.44 -2.06
N ASP A 531 -3.31 -13.84 -1.13
CA ASP A 531 -4.04 -12.95 -0.21
C ASP A 531 -3.13 -12.41 0.92
N GLU A 532 -1.83 -12.27 0.66
CA GLU A 532 -0.84 -11.75 1.60
C GLU A 532 -0.88 -10.21 1.60
N VAL A 533 -1.21 -9.62 2.75
CA VAL A 533 -1.24 -8.19 2.97
C VAL A 533 0.09 -7.77 3.59
N ILE A 534 0.78 -6.79 2.99
CA ILE A 534 2.06 -6.27 3.47
C ILE A 534 2.06 -4.75 3.57
N VAL A 535 2.76 -4.22 4.58
CA VAL A 535 3.14 -2.81 4.71
C VAL A 535 4.67 -2.72 4.61
N GLU A 536 5.19 -2.41 3.44
CA GLU A 536 6.65 -2.26 3.23
C GLU A 536 7.03 -0.95 2.55
N GLU A 537 6.03 -0.13 2.23
CA GLU A 537 6.20 1.13 1.53
C GLU A 537 6.62 2.22 2.54
N PRO A 538 7.71 2.94 2.28
CA PRO A 538 8.22 3.95 3.21
C PRO A 538 7.20 4.97 3.69
N MET A 539 6.39 5.51 2.78
CA MET A 539 5.36 6.48 3.15
C MET A 539 4.27 5.88 4.04
N ALA A 540 3.88 4.62 3.81
CA ALA A 540 2.91 3.97 4.68
C ALA A 540 3.50 3.72 6.07
N LEU A 541 4.73 3.19 6.15
CA LEU A 541 5.41 2.92 7.42
C LEU A 541 5.57 4.17 8.28
N VAL A 542 6.08 5.26 7.70
CA VAL A 542 6.25 6.53 8.42
C VAL A 542 4.90 7.14 8.77
N GLY A 543 3.94 7.12 7.85
CA GLY A 543 2.58 7.62 8.10
C GLY A 543 1.93 6.92 9.30
N ILE A 544 2.03 5.58 9.38
CA ILE A 544 1.49 4.82 10.50
C ILE A 544 2.22 5.16 11.81
N ALA A 545 3.55 5.24 11.79
CA ALA A 545 4.33 5.57 12.98
C ALA A 545 3.98 6.97 13.52
N ARG A 546 3.82 7.97 12.65
CA ARG A 546 3.41 9.34 13.01
C ARG A 546 1.97 9.39 13.49
N TYR A 547 1.08 8.61 12.88
CA TYR A 547 -0.30 8.49 13.36
C TYR A 547 -0.35 7.91 14.78
N PHE A 548 0.42 6.85 15.05
CA PHE A 548 0.50 6.24 16.38
C PHE A 548 1.10 7.17 17.44
N ASP A 549 2.14 7.93 17.09
CA ASP A 549 2.71 8.96 17.97
C ASP A 549 1.63 9.99 18.39
N LYS A 550 0.83 10.49 17.44
CA LYS A 550 -0.28 11.42 17.72
C LYS A 550 -1.38 10.83 18.59
N GLU A 551 -1.72 9.57 18.38
CA GLU A 551 -2.76 8.87 19.14
C GLU A 551 -2.23 8.32 20.49
N GLY A 552 -0.96 8.57 20.83
CA GLY A 552 -0.36 8.16 22.10
C GLY A 552 -0.03 6.66 22.19
N PHE A 553 -0.02 5.94 21.07
CA PHE A 553 0.52 4.60 21.03
C PHE A 553 2.05 4.71 21.14
N THR A 554 2.63 3.94 22.07
CA THR A 554 4.07 3.94 22.31
C THR A 554 4.63 2.54 22.17
N ILE A 555 5.86 2.46 21.68
CA ILE A 555 6.63 1.21 21.63
C ILE A 555 6.69 0.58 23.03
N ASP A 556 6.93 1.39 24.06
CA ASP A 556 6.95 0.95 25.47
C ASP A 556 5.64 0.32 25.92
N GLY A 557 4.51 0.93 25.55
CA GLY A 557 3.18 0.45 25.87
C GLY A 557 2.91 -0.92 25.25
N ASP A 558 3.30 -1.11 23.99
CA ASP A 558 3.14 -2.37 23.27
C ASP A 558 4.06 -3.48 23.82
N ILE A 559 5.37 -3.22 23.97
CA ILE A 559 6.32 -4.19 24.54
C ILE A 559 5.82 -4.64 25.93
N ARG A 560 5.42 -3.69 26.78
CA ARG A 560 4.83 -3.95 28.10
C ARG A 560 3.62 -4.87 28.01
N ALA A 561 2.66 -4.55 27.16
CA ALA A 561 1.43 -5.34 27.01
C ALA A 561 1.74 -6.77 26.56
N ARG A 562 2.72 -6.95 25.66
CA ARG A 562 3.13 -8.29 25.19
C ARG A 562 3.95 -9.07 26.21
N MET A 563 4.82 -8.41 26.96
CA MET A 563 5.53 -9.02 28.10
C MET A 563 4.53 -9.50 29.17
N GLN A 564 3.51 -8.70 29.50
CA GLN A 564 2.45 -9.09 30.44
C GLN A 564 1.63 -10.27 29.95
N ALA A 565 1.42 -10.38 28.64
CA ALA A 565 0.75 -11.52 28.02
C ALA A 565 1.65 -12.75 27.85
N ALA A 566 2.89 -12.74 28.36
CA ALA A 566 3.88 -13.80 28.22
C ALA A 566 4.17 -14.20 26.75
N LYS A 567 4.04 -13.24 25.82
CA LYS A 567 4.15 -13.51 24.38
C LYS A 567 5.60 -13.40 23.89
N GLY A 568 6.19 -14.56 23.60
CA GLY A 568 7.35 -14.73 22.71
C GLY A 568 8.54 -13.81 23.03
N VAL A 569 8.88 -12.97 22.05
CA VAL A 569 10.14 -12.22 21.93
C VAL A 569 10.15 -10.83 22.56
N ALA A 570 9.06 -10.45 23.25
CA ALA A 570 8.90 -9.09 23.77
C ALA A 570 10.01 -8.67 24.75
N PHE A 571 10.65 -9.63 25.44
CA PHE A 571 11.79 -9.33 26.31
C PHE A 571 13.06 -8.99 25.53
N GLU A 572 13.34 -9.68 24.42
CA GLU A 572 14.49 -9.34 23.55
C GLU A 572 14.34 -7.91 23.03
N GLU A 573 13.14 -7.54 22.62
CA GLU A 573 12.82 -6.18 22.17
C GLU A 573 12.94 -5.14 23.29
N ALA A 574 12.53 -5.48 24.52
CA ALA A 574 12.74 -4.63 25.68
C ALA A 574 14.23 -4.38 25.97
N VAL A 575 15.06 -5.41 25.84
CA VAL A 575 16.52 -5.34 26.01
C VAL A 575 17.15 -4.48 24.91
N LEU A 576 16.76 -4.68 23.65
CA LEU A 576 17.21 -3.88 22.52
C LEU A 576 16.89 -2.40 22.73
N LEU A 577 15.63 -2.07 23.02
CA LEU A 577 15.18 -0.69 23.23
C LEU A 577 15.91 -0.04 24.41
N SER A 578 16.12 -0.79 25.49
CA SER A 578 16.81 -0.32 26.69
C SER A 578 18.28 -0.03 26.45
N CYS A 579 19.02 -0.96 25.83
CA CYS A 579 20.40 -0.75 25.41
C CYS A 579 20.50 0.50 24.53
N THR A 580 19.61 0.61 23.55
CA THR A 580 19.57 1.75 22.63
C THR A 580 19.45 3.07 23.37
N ARG A 581 18.52 3.19 24.32
CA ARG A 581 18.30 4.41 25.10
C ARG A 581 19.50 4.78 25.97
N LEU A 582 20.04 3.79 26.68
CA LEU A 582 21.16 3.98 27.61
C LEU A 582 22.42 4.42 26.85
N PHE A 583 22.75 3.74 25.76
CA PHE A 583 23.95 4.05 24.99
C PHE A 583 23.79 5.22 24.02
N ARG A 584 22.57 5.67 23.71
CA ARG A 584 22.39 6.92 22.95
C ARG A 584 23.04 8.12 23.66
N VAL A 585 22.90 8.20 24.98
CA VAL A 585 23.41 9.31 25.79
C VAL A 585 24.85 9.08 26.30
N GLY A 586 25.51 7.98 25.90
CA GLY A 586 26.85 7.65 26.36
C GLY A 586 26.89 7.10 27.78
N ALA A 587 26.10 6.08 28.09
CA ALA A 587 26.14 5.42 29.40
C ALA A 587 27.47 4.68 29.62
N ARG A 588 27.95 4.65 30.87
CA ARG A 588 29.09 3.81 31.25
C ARG A 588 28.71 2.34 31.19
N LEU A 589 29.59 1.51 30.64
CA LEU A 589 29.28 0.08 30.48
C LEU A 589 29.07 -0.59 31.84
N SER A 590 29.83 -0.22 32.87
CA SER A 590 29.68 -0.74 34.24
C SER A 590 28.39 -0.31 34.94
N ASP A 591 27.74 0.79 34.50
CA ASP A 591 26.42 1.21 34.98
C ASP A 591 25.28 0.42 34.32
N VAL A 592 25.49 -0.09 33.10
CA VAL A 592 24.50 -0.86 32.34
C VAL A 592 24.68 -2.37 32.57
N PHE A 593 25.92 -2.82 32.67
CA PHE A 593 26.30 -4.22 32.71
C PHE A 593 27.02 -4.57 34.03
N ARG A 594 26.87 -5.82 34.48
CA ARG A 594 27.63 -6.41 35.59
C ARG A 594 28.61 -7.41 35.00
N PHE A 595 29.89 -7.06 34.97
CA PHE A 595 30.95 -7.91 34.43
C PHE A 595 31.24 -9.09 35.36
N HIS A 596 31.56 -10.24 34.76
CA HIS A 596 31.93 -11.48 35.43
C HIS A 596 33.37 -11.85 35.13
N GLY A 597 34.11 -12.37 36.12
CA GLY A 597 35.52 -12.71 35.98
C GLY A 597 36.43 -11.48 36.10
N VAL A 598 37.41 -11.37 35.20
CA VAL A 598 38.31 -10.20 35.14
C VAL A 598 37.54 -9.05 34.52
N VAL A 599 37.32 -7.98 35.30
CA VAL A 599 36.67 -6.76 34.82
C VAL A 599 37.62 -6.05 33.85
N PRO A 600 37.22 -5.81 32.59
CA PRO A 600 38.06 -5.07 31.65
C PRO A 600 38.30 -3.64 32.12
N ASP A 601 39.46 -3.08 31.80
CA ASP A 601 39.82 -1.68 32.10
C ASP A 601 38.89 -0.67 31.42
N TRP A 602 38.34 -1.02 30.26
CA TRP A 602 37.35 -0.21 29.54
C TRP A 602 35.92 -0.32 30.08
N ALA A 603 35.65 -1.15 31.11
CA ALA A 603 34.31 -1.32 31.66
C ALA A 603 33.71 -0.01 32.20
N ASP A 604 34.54 0.92 32.69
CA ASP A 604 34.09 2.22 33.22
C ASP A 604 34.01 3.33 32.16
N GLN A 605 34.37 3.04 30.91
CA GLN A 605 34.21 3.98 29.80
C GLN A 605 32.74 4.14 29.41
N LYS A 606 32.44 5.29 28.81
CA LYS A 606 31.15 5.50 28.12
C LYS A 606 31.11 4.73 26.81
N GLY A 607 29.93 4.22 26.48
CA GLY A 607 29.66 3.54 25.21
C GLY A 607 28.53 4.19 24.43
N TRP A 608 28.62 4.12 23.11
CA TRP A 608 27.55 4.51 22.19
C TRP A 608 27.28 3.40 21.21
N ILE A 609 26.00 3.04 21.05
CA ILE A 609 25.60 2.15 19.96
C ILE A 609 25.66 2.96 18.67
N VAL A 610 26.35 2.43 17.66
CA VAL A 610 26.65 3.15 16.42
C VAL A 610 26.24 2.36 15.19
N SER A 611 25.96 3.08 14.10
CA SER A 611 25.75 2.54 12.76
C SER A 611 26.57 3.32 11.74
N TRP A 612 26.91 2.72 10.61
CA TRP A 612 27.52 3.43 9.50
C TRP A 612 26.48 4.24 8.73
N LYS A 613 26.78 5.52 8.53
CA LYS A 613 26.05 6.42 7.64
C LYS A 613 27.04 7.20 6.79
N GLY A 614 26.94 7.08 5.47
CA GLY A 614 27.86 7.72 4.53
C GLY A 614 29.30 7.25 4.75
N GLN A 615 30.18 8.17 5.17
CA GLN A 615 31.60 7.92 5.37
C GLN A 615 32.00 7.68 6.84
N GLY A 616 31.04 7.65 7.78
CA GLY A 616 31.36 7.61 9.21
C GLY A 616 30.39 6.83 10.08
N LEU A 617 30.80 6.64 11.33
CA LEU A 617 30.00 6.05 12.40
C LEU A 617 29.22 7.13 13.13
N GLU A 618 27.90 7.00 13.13
CA GLU A 618 26.98 7.86 13.86
C GLU A 618 26.36 7.12 15.03
N VAL A 619 26.11 7.85 16.12
CA VAL A 619 25.35 7.33 17.26
C VAL A 619 23.92 7.09 16.82
N ALA A 620 23.38 5.92 17.14
CA ALA A 620 22.01 5.58 16.83
C ALA A 620 21.03 6.39 17.69
N ASP A 621 20.14 7.17 17.05
CA ASP A 621 18.98 7.76 17.72
C ASP A 621 17.69 7.17 17.14
N ILE A 622 17.09 6.27 17.91
CA ILE A 622 15.87 5.54 17.55
C ILE A 622 14.65 6.12 18.31
N VAL A 623 14.88 6.96 19.32
CA VAL A 623 13.90 7.17 20.41
C VAL A 623 13.36 8.61 20.45
N ASN A 624 14.10 9.64 20.03
CA ASN A 624 13.69 11.05 20.26
C ASN A 624 13.40 11.92 19.02
N GLY A 625 13.17 11.35 17.83
CA GLY A 625 12.43 12.09 16.80
C GLY A 625 13.25 12.78 15.70
N SER A 626 13.98 12.00 14.93
CA SER A 626 14.23 12.30 13.52
C SER A 626 14.21 10.93 12.85
N PRO A 627 13.14 10.63 12.11
CA PRO A 627 12.61 9.29 12.04
C PRO A 627 13.63 8.34 11.44
N ILE A 628 13.42 7.09 11.84
CA ILE A 628 13.85 5.90 11.11
C ILE A 628 13.81 6.24 9.63
N VAL A 629 14.98 6.25 8.99
CA VAL A 629 15.05 6.21 7.54
C VAL A 629 14.25 4.96 7.17
N PRO A 630 13.04 5.08 6.59
CA PRO A 630 12.11 3.96 6.49
C PRO A 630 12.63 2.83 5.61
N SER A 631 13.72 3.06 4.88
CA SER A 631 14.42 2.03 4.14
C SER A 631 15.43 1.21 4.95
N VAL A 632 15.81 1.70 6.12
CA VAL A 632 16.79 1.09 7.01
C VAL A 632 16.11 0.93 8.37
N GLY A 633 15.43 -0.21 8.56
CA GLY A 633 14.92 -0.59 9.87
C GLY A 633 16.03 -0.48 10.92
N VAL A 634 15.66 -0.19 12.16
CA VAL A 634 16.61 -0.08 13.29
C VAL A 634 17.46 -1.34 13.41
N ALA A 635 16.80 -2.49 13.23
CA ALA A 635 17.45 -3.76 13.19
C ALA A 635 17.33 -4.38 11.80
N TYR A 636 18.35 -5.17 11.48
CA TYR A 636 18.38 -6.07 10.36
C TYR A 636 18.08 -7.49 10.84
N TYR A 637 16.96 -8.07 10.39
CA TYR A 637 16.64 -9.46 10.68
C TYR A 637 17.43 -10.40 9.78
N ALA A 638 18.41 -11.10 10.33
CA ALA A 638 19.27 -12.01 9.58
C ALA A 638 18.72 -13.45 9.65
N LYS A 639 18.24 -13.98 8.53
CA LYS A 639 17.63 -15.32 8.45
C LYS A 639 18.69 -16.44 8.45
N ASN A 640 19.88 -16.12 7.97
CA ASN A 640 20.97 -17.08 7.77
C ASN A 640 22.33 -16.40 8.07
N PRO A 641 23.46 -17.15 8.08
CA PRO A 641 24.75 -16.57 8.43
C PRO A 641 25.29 -15.59 7.38
N ASP A 642 24.90 -15.72 6.10
CA ASP A 642 25.29 -14.74 5.05
C ASP A 642 24.69 -13.37 5.36
N ASP A 643 23.45 -13.35 5.83
CA ASP A 643 22.77 -12.11 6.23
C ASP A 643 23.55 -11.42 7.36
N VAL A 644 23.99 -12.16 8.39
CA VAL A 644 24.80 -11.58 9.48
C VAL A 644 26.16 -11.07 8.97
N GLU A 645 26.83 -11.84 8.13
CA GLU A 645 28.10 -11.41 7.50
C GLU A 645 27.91 -10.13 6.67
N ASN A 646 26.83 -10.05 5.89
CA ASN A 646 26.47 -8.86 5.14
C ASN A 646 26.20 -7.68 6.06
N TRP A 647 25.52 -7.88 7.19
CA TRP A 647 25.32 -6.81 8.18
C TRP A 647 26.64 -6.34 8.81
N ILE A 648 27.54 -7.26 9.17
CA ILE A 648 28.88 -6.93 9.69
C ILE A 648 29.68 -6.11 8.66
N ASN A 649 29.58 -6.45 7.38
CA ASN A 649 30.26 -5.76 6.28
C ASN A 649 29.66 -4.39 5.96
N CYS A 650 28.34 -4.34 5.78
CA CYS A 650 27.63 -3.13 5.36
C CYS A 650 27.46 -2.12 6.49
N LYS A 651 27.42 -2.59 7.75
CA LYS A 651 27.28 -1.78 8.98
C LYS A 651 26.10 -0.81 8.97
N SER A 652 25.11 -1.01 8.10
CA SER A 652 24.09 -0.02 7.76
C SER A 652 22.93 0.03 8.75
N SER A 653 22.60 -1.08 9.40
CA SER A 653 21.58 -1.14 10.45
C SER A 653 22.22 -1.13 11.84
N VAL A 654 21.57 -0.48 12.80
CA VAL A 654 22.08 -0.32 14.17
C VAL A 654 22.22 -1.66 14.88
N TRP A 655 21.19 -2.49 14.75
CA TRP A 655 21.11 -3.81 15.34
C TRP A 655 21.07 -4.89 14.26
N CYS A 656 21.52 -6.08 14.59
CA CYS A 656 21.21 -7.30 13.88
C CYS A 656 20.46 -8.24 14.84
N VAL A 657 19.34 -8.78 14.38
CA VAL A 657 18.57 -9.81 15.07
C VAL A 657 18.81 -11.10 14.30
N PRO A 658 19.79 -11.91 14.72
CA PRO A 658 20.11 -13.15 14.02
C PRO A 658 19.05 -14.24 14.25
N GLY A 659 18.96 -15.18 13.31
CA GLY A 659 18.09 -16.34 13.44
C GLY A 659 18.48 -17.24 14.62
N THR A 660 17.52 -18.04 15.09
CA THR A 660 17.61 -18.86 16.32
C THR A 660 18.77 -19.86 16.38
N LEU A 661 19.42 -20.15 15.25
CA LEU A 661 20.55 -21.08 15.15
C LEU A 661 21.92 -20.42 15.30
N MET A 662 21.98 -19.08 15.38
CA MET A 662 23.25 -18.34 15.39
C MET A 662 23.84 -18.13 16.77
N GLY A 663 23.07 -18.33 17.84
CA GLY A 663 23.52 -18.13 19.21
C GLY A 663 22.84 -16.94 19.91
N PRO A 664 23.43 -15.72 19.86
CA PRO A 664 22.84 -14.51 20.42
C PRO A 664 21.47 -14.21 19.81
N ASP A 665 20.67 -13.47 20.56
CA ASP A 665 19.37 -12.97 20.10
C ASP A 665 19.50 -11.56 19.51
N LEU A 666 20.50 -10.77 19.93
CA LEU A 666 20.76 -9.41 19.44
C LEU A 666 22.27 -9.16 19.25
N MET A 667 22.61 -8.35 18.23
CA MET A 667 23.97 -7.94 17.92
C MET A 667 24.02 -6.44 17.60
N ALA A 668 25.05 -5.73 18.05
CA ALA A 668 25.25 -4.30 17.73
C ALA A 668 26.72 -3.87 17.82
N TRP A 669 27.07 -2.78 17.13
CA TRP A 669 28.36 -2.12 17.30
C TRP A 669 28.32 -1.10 18.42
N LEU A 670 29.27 -1.18 19.35
CA LEU A 670 29.42 -0.26 20.47
C LEU A 670 30.76 0.49 20.34
N ARG A 671 30.71 1.81 20.17
CA ARG A 671 31.88 2.69 20.21
C ARG A 671 32.15 3.14 21.62
N LEU A 672 33.39 2.99 22.08
CA LEU A 672 33.86 3.47 23.37
C LEU A 672 34.26 4.95 23.33
N GLU A 673 34.50 5.54 24.50
CA GLU A 673 34.91 6.95 24.66
C GLU A 673 36.25 7.27 23.99
N ASP A 674 37.14 6.29 23.92
CA ASP A 674 38.41 6.38 23.20
C ASP A 674 38.30 6.11 21.69
N GLY A 675 37.09 5.90 21.16
CA GLY A 675 36.83 5.68 19.75
C GLY A 675 36.92 4.22 19.29
N ARG A 676 37.42 3.30 20.13
CA ARG A 676 37.49 1.86 19.79
C ARG A 676 36.11 1.25 19.66
N LEU A 677 36.00 0.17 18.87
CA LEU A 677 34.75 -0.53 18.62
C LEU A 677 34.74 -1.90 19.27
N ILE A 678 33.61 -2.23 19.90
CA ILE A 678 33.31 -3.56 20.44
C ILE A 678 32.04 -4.07 19.78
N HIS A 679 32.05 -5.34 19.43
CA HIS A 679 30.86 -6.04 18.99
C HIS A 679 30.08 -6.60 20.19
N LEU A 680 28.88 -6.10 20.40
CA LEU A 680 27.99 -6.47 21.49
C LEU A 680 27.13 -7.66 21.07
N LEU A 681 27.26 -8.79 21.76
CA LEU A 681 26.47 -10.00 21.53
C LEU A 681 25.57 -10.25 22.74
N ILE A 682 24.25 -10.20 22.57
CA ILE A 682 23.29 -10.31 23.67
C ILE A 682 22.45 -11.58 23.53
N GLN A 683 22.37 -12.36 24.60
CA GLN A 683 21.37 -13.41 24.76
C GLN A 683 20.31 -12.92 25.74
N ALA A 684 19.06 -12.84 25.29
CA ALA A 684 17.92 -12.45 26.10
C ALA A 684 17.11 -13.70 26.50
N LYS A 685 16.88 -13.87 27.81
CA LYS A 685 16.09 -14.97 28.37
C LYS A 685 15.08 -14.47 29.39
N CYS A 686 13.80 -14.54 29.06
CA CYS A 686 12.72 -14.25 30.00
C CYS A 686 11.86 -15.48 30.21
N TYR A 687 11.52 -15.77 31.46
CA TYR A 687 10.70 -16.92 31.82
C TYR A 687 9.41 -16.45 32.48
N PRO A 688 8.28 -16.45 31.75
CA PRO A 688 6.97 -16.29 32.36
C PRO A 688 6.55 -17.56 33.14
N GLU A 689 5.43 -17.49 33.87
CA GLU A 689 4.91 -18.56 34.74
C GLU A 689 4.90 -19.96 34.08
N GLY A 690 5.25 -20.99 34.87
CA GLY A 690 5.20 -22.40 34.44
C GLY A 690 6.55 -23.05 34.10
N ASN A 691 7.63 -22.27 33.96
CA ASN A 691 8.96 -22.79 33.61
C ASN A 691 10.04 -22.53 34.69
N LYS A 692 9.69 -22.52 35.99
CA LYS A 692 10.66 -22.22 37.08
C LYS A 692 11.91 -23.14 37.07
N ASN A 693 11.80 -24.34 36.49
CA ASN A 693 12.92 -25.28 36.31
C ASN A 693 13.94 -24.83 35.25
N THR A 694 13.76 -23.70 34.57
CA THR A 694 14.73 -23.13 33.61
C THR A 694 15.60 -22.02 34.19
N PHE A 695 15.43 -21.63 35.47
CA PHE A 695 16.49 -20.94 36.22
C PHE A 695 17.54 -21.89 36.79
N VAL A 696 17.54 -23.14 36.30
CA VAL A 696 18.60 -24.07 36.63
C VAL A 696 19.90 -23.53 36.00
N PRO A 697 21.01 -23.53 36.76
CA PRO A 697 22.37 -23.31 36.29
C PRO A 697 22.66 -23.73 34.84
N LYS A 698 22.14 -24.90 34.46
CA LYS A 698 22.24 -25.47 33.12
C LYS A 698 21.77 -24.54 32.01
N VAL A 699 20.60 -23.90 32.14
CA VAL A 699 20.03 -23.07 31.07
C VAL A 699 20.75 -21.73 30.95
N THR A 700 21.15 -21.14 32.09
CA THR A 700 22.01 -19.96 32.07
C THR A 700 23.38 -20.29 31.46
N ALA A 701 23.93 -21.46 31.79
CA ALA A 701 25.16 -21.96 31.19
C ALA A 701 25.00 -22.23 29.68
N GLU A 702 23.85 -22.75 29.23
CA GLU A 702 23.52 -22.91 27.80
C GLU A 702 23.41 -21.55 27.10
N ALA A 703 22.79 -20.55 27.73
CA ALA A 703 22.72 -19.17 27.21
C ALA A 703 24.11 -18.50 27.11
N ILE A 704 25.02 -18.76 28.06
CA ILE A 704 26.41 -18.30 27.97
C ILE A 704 27.14 -19.03 26.85
N ARG A 705 26.92 -20.35 26.69
CA ARG A 705 27.55 -21.13 25.62
C ARG A 705 27.02 -20.77 24.25
N SER A 706 25.74 -20.40 24.10
CA SER A 706 25.18 -19.99 22.81
C SER A 706 25.77 -18.67 22.31
N LEU A 707 26.27 -17.81 23.18
CA LEU A 707 27.04 -16.61 22.79
C LEU A 707 28.38 -16.92 22.12
N LYS A 708 28.79 -18.19 22.06
CA LYS A 708 29.83 -18.67 21.15
C LYS A 708 29.28 -18.79 19.74
N PHE A 709 28.86 -17.64 19.18
CA PHE A 709 28.15 -17.46 17.90
C PHE A 709 28.68 -18.34 16.74
N TYR A 710 29.95 -18.74 16.81
CA TYR A 710 30.64 -19.45 15.75
C TYR A 710 30.85 -20.96 15.95
N ASP A 711 30.56 -21.50 17.13
CA ASP A 711 30.79 -22.93 17.40
C ASP A 711 29.67 -23.82 16.84
N SER A 712 28.44 -23.30 16.67
CA SER A 712 27.30 -24.06 16.11
C SER A 712 27.39 -24.30 14.59
N LEU A 713 28.28 -23.59 13.90
CA LEU A 713 28.51 -23.69 12.45
C LEU A 713 29.42 -24.89 12.11
N HIS A 714 28.99 -26.11 12.40
CA HIS A 714 29.82 -27.34 12.31
C HIS A 714 30.10 -27.89 10.88
N ARG A 715 29.74 -27.20 9.80
CA ARG A 715 30.05 -27.65 8.42
C ARG A 715 31.37 -27.06 7.93
N ARG A 716 32.20 -27.83 7.21
CA ARG A 716 33.51 -27.37 6.67
C ARG A 716 33.44 -26.06 5.87
N SER A 717 32.36 -25.81 5.12
CA SER A 717 32.18 -24.54 4.40
C SER A 717 31.95 -23.34 5.34
N ALA A 718 31.60 -23.59 6.60
CA ALA A 718 31.31 -22.57 7.59
C ALA A 718 32.55 -22.13 8.38
N GLU A 719 33.66 -22.87 8.34
CA GLU A 719 34.89 -22.50 9.05
C GLU A 719 35.61 -21.32 8.38
N ALA A 720 35.76 -21.35 7.05
CA ALA A 720 36.31 -20.20 6.30
C ALA A 720 35.44 -18.94 6.46
N LYS A 721 34.12 -19.13 6.43
CA LYS A 721 33.14 -18.04 6.61
C LYS A 721 33.15 -17.49 8.03
N ARG A 722 33.26 -18.37 9.03
CA ARG A 722 33.51 -18.04 10.43
C ARG A 722 34.76 -17.18 10.56
N SER A 723 35.88 -17.61 10.00
CA SER A 723 37.14 -16.86 10.04
C SER A 723 36.99 -15.47 9.41
N ARG A 724 36.33 -15.37 8.25
CA ARG A 724 36.05 -14.08 7.60
C ARG A 724 35.18 -13.14 8.45
N MET A 725 34.07 -13.62 8.99
CA MET A 725 33.22 -12.82 9.89
C MET A 725 33.99 -12.35 11.13
N LEU A 726 34.87 -13.20 11.65
CA LEU A 726 35.70 -12.94 12.82
C LEU A 726 36.82 -11.94 12.53
N GLU A 727 37.44 -11.99 11.36
CA GLU A 727 38.39 -10.98 10.86
C GLU A 727 37.71 -9.61 10.73
N LEU A 728 36.46 -9.57 10.26
CA LEU A 728 35.71 -8.32 10.13
C LEU A 728 35.33 -7.66 11.46
N ILE A 729 35.31 -8.42 12.56
CA ILE A 729 35.01 -7.89 13.92
C ILE A 729 36.20 -7.12 14.48
N ASN A 730 37.42 -7.57 14.21
CA ASN A 730 38.62 -6.86 14.61
C ASN A 730 38.89 -5.76 13.59
N THR A 731 38.41 -4.55 13.86
CA THR A 731 38.61 -3.40 12.97
C THR A 731 40.07 -2.95 12.89
N ASP A 732 40.88 -3.35 13.87
CA ASP A 732 42.33 -3.15 13.96
C ASP A 732 43.02 -4.52 14.04
N ASP A 733 44.32 -4.60 13.69
CA ASP A 733 45.10 -5.84 13.66
C ASP A 733 45.23 -6.53 15.04
N GLU A 734 44.97 -5.83 16.14
CA GLU A 734 45.05 -6.36 17.51
C GLU A 734 43.74 -6.19 18.30
N SER A 735 43.34 -7.26 18.99
CA SER A 735 42.20 -7.23 19.91
C SER A 735 42.59 -6.61 21.24
N PHE A 736 41.86 -5.58 21.68
CA PHE A 736 42.12 -4.88 22.94
C PHE A 736 41.33 -5.44 24.12
N THR A 737 40.43 -6.39 23.88
CA THR A 737 39.61 -7.00 24.94
C THR A 737 40.36 -8.08 25.74
N GLY A 738 41.65 -8.29 25.45
CA GLY A 738 42.44 -9.38 26.04
C GLY A 738 42.05 -10.77 25.56
N SER A 739 41.20 -10.84 24.52
CA SER A 739 40.69 -12.06 23.91
C SER A 739 41.00 -12.10 22.42
N ARG A 740 40.61 -13.17 21.73
CA ARG A 740 40.85 -13.29 20.28
C ARG A 740 40.10 -12.23 19.45
N TYR A 741 38.95 -11.76 19.93
CA TYR A 741 38.09 -10.81 19.20
C TYR A 741 37.60 -9.68 20.09
N ASN A 742 37.36 -8.50 19.48
CA ASN A 742 36.77 -7.34 20.15
C ASN A 742 35.26 -7.53 20.41
N VAL A 743 34.92 -8.46 21.30
CA VAL A 743 33.54 -8.89 21.60
C VAL A 743 33.22 -8.73 23.07
N LEU A 744 32.03 -8.17 23.36
CA LEU A 744 31.41 -8.22 24.68
C LEU A 744 30.18 -9.12 24.63
N ARG A 745 30.22 -10.21 25.39
CA ARG A 745 29.09 -11.14 25.56
C ARG A 745 28.20 -10.66 26.70
N VAL A 746 26.90 -10.57 26.47
CA VAL A 746 25.95 -10.12 27.48
C VAL A 746 24.80 -11.11 27.61
N VAL A 747 24.52 -11.54 28.84
CA VAL A 747 23.29 -12.26 29.16
C VAL A 747 22.31 -11.29 29.82
N ALA A 748 21.21 -11.00 29.14
CA ALA A 748 20.06 -10.33 29.72
C ALA A 748 19.07 -11.41 30.14
N ALA A 749 18.79 -11.57 31.43
CA ALA A 749 17.77 -12.52 31.86
C ALA A 749 16.87 -11.98 32.97
N TYR A 750 15.63 -12.48 33.01
CA TYR A 750 14.66 -12.10 34.01
C TYR A 750 13.75 -13.25 34.46
N PRO A 751 13.57 -13.44 35.79
CA PRO A 751 14.37 -12.88 36.89
C PRO A 751 15.77 -13.49 36.99
N LEU A 752 16.86 -12.74 36.80
CA LEU A 752 18.20 -13.28 37.01
C LEU A 752 18.42 -13.56 38.52
N ASP A 753 18.46 -14.83 38.92
CA ASP A 753 18.85 -15.22 40.28
C ASP A 753 20.37 -15.01 40.45
N ASP A 754 20.83 -14.71 41.67
CA ASP A 754 22.26 -14.47 41.97
C ASP A 754 23.06 -15.80 42.01
N SER A 755 22.58 -16.81 41.28
CA SER A 755 23.05 -18.20 41.26
C SER A 755 24.38 -18.39 40.53
N ALA A 756 25.19 -17.33 40.39
CA ALA A 756 26.54 -17.36 39.81
C ALA A 756 27.50 -18.36 40.50
N ARG A 757 27.06 -19.04 41.56
CA ARG A 757 27.80 -20.05 42.33
C ARG A 757 27.66 -21.48 41.81
N SER A 758 26.83 -21.76 40.81
CA SER A 758 26.70 -23.12 40.29
C SER A 758 27.88 -23.51 39.41
N GLU A 759 28.37 -24.74 39.56
CA GLU A 759 29.51 -25.27 38.81
C GLU A 759 29.28 -25.27 37.28
N GLU A 760 28.04 -25.46 36.81
CA GLU A 760 27.73 -25.42 35.39
C GLU A 760 27.94 -24.04 34.77
N ILE A 761 27.58 -22.97 35.50
CA ILE A 761 27.81 -21.58 35.09
C ILE A 761 29.30 -21.29 35.16
N ALA A 762 29.97 -21.63 36.26
CA ALA A 762 31.43 -21.45 36.39
C ALA A 762 32.19 -22.17 35.26
N SER A 763 31.76 -23.37 34.88
CA SER A 763 32.29 -24.12 33.75
C SER A 763 32.05 -23.42 32.41
N ALA A 764 30.86 -22.88 32.18
CA ALA A 764 30.58 -22.07 30.98
C ALA A 764 31.42 -20.79 30.91
N LEU A 765 31.67 -20.15 32.07
CA LEU A 765 32.55 -18.98 32.18
C LEU A 765 34.01 -19.31 31.86
N ARG A 766 34.54 -20.43 32.38
CA ARG A 766 35.94 -20.84 32.13
C ARG A 766 36.22 -21.24 30.68
N GLY A 767 35.19 -21.64 29.94
CA GLY A 767 35.34 -22.16 28.58
C GLY A 767 35.55 -21.11 27.49
N ASP A 768 35.68 -19.82 27.82
CA ASP A 768 35.81 -18.74 26.85
C ASP A 768 36.43 -17.49 27.48
N GLN A 769 37.44 -16.92 26.82
CA GLN A 769 38.20 -15.78 27.34
C GLN A 769 37.51 -14.42 27.11
N HIS A 770 36.54 -14.34 26.20
CA HIS A 770 35.88 -13.06 25.87
C HIS A 770 35.16 -12.47 27.10
N PRO A 771 35.22 -11.14 27.32
CA PRO A 771 34.49 -10.48 28.39
C PRO A 771 33.01 -10.87 28.40
N LEU A 772 32.50 -11.24 29.58
CA LEU A 772 31.10 -11.57 29.79
C LEU A 772 30.51 -10.64 30.85
N ALA A 773 29.31 -10.15 30.58
CA ALA A 773 28.54 -9.40 31.55
C ALA A 773 27.08 -9.83 31.59
N THR A 774 26.36 -9.44 32.64
CA THR A 774 24.90 -9.52 32.69
C THR A 774 24.26 -8.15 32.64
N PHE A 775 23.11 -8.03 31.99
CA PHE A 775 22.36 -6.77 31.96
C PHE A 775 21.82 -6.45 33.35
N ARG A 776 22.13 -5.27 33.90
CA ARG A 776 21.62 -4.84 35.21
C ARG A 776 20.13 -4.53 35.13
N TYR A 777 19.35 -5.24 35.95
CA TYR A 777 17.90 -5.07 35.99
C TYR A 777 17.45 -3.64 36.32
N ALA A 778 18.15 -2.95 37.22
CA ALA A 778 17.85 -1.55 37.56
C ALA A 778 17.98 -0.61 36.34
N SER A 779 18.98 -0.85 35.49
CA SER A 779 19.24 -0.07 34.28
C SER A 779 18.21 -0.37 33.19
N LEU A 780 17.75 -1.63 33.09
CA LEU A 780 16.65 -2.03 32.21
C LEU A 780 15.33 -1.34 32.62
N LEU A 781 15.09 -1.24 33.93
CA LEU A 781 13.90 -0.58 34.45
C LEU A 781 13.93 0.93 34.23
N SER A 782 15.07 1.58 34.50
CA SER A 782 15.18 3.03 34.36
C SER A 782 15.01 3.48 32.92
N SER A 783 15.51 2.71 31.95
CA SER A 783 15.37 3.02 30.52
C SER A 783 13.94 2.88 29.99
N LEU A 784 13.10 2.05 30.61
CA LEU A 784 11.69 1.87 30.26
C LEU A 784 10.74 2.77 31.06
N ALA A 785 11.27 3.52 32.04
CA ALA A 785 10.49 4.38 32.92
C ALA A 785 10.31 5.82 32.40
N THR A 786 10.88 6.19 31.25
CA THR A 786 11.05 7.59 30.82
C THR A 786 9.82 8.34 30.31
N HIS A 787 8.62 7.74 30.31
CA HIS A 787 7.36 8.44 29.97
C HIS A 787 6.38 8.44 31.15
N ASP A 788 6.06 9.64 31.65
CA ASP A 788 5.39 9.89 32.93
C ASP A 788 4.12 9.03 33.18
N ASN A 789 4.04 8.50 34.42
CA ASN A 789 3.10 7.50 34.98
C ASN A 789 3.51 6.00 34.87
N THR A 790 4.74 5.73 34.43
CA THR A 790 5.39 4.43 34.13
C THR A 790 5.62 3.42 35.27
N ARG A 791 5.16 3.65 36.50
CA ARG A 791 5.59 2.85 37.66
C ARG A 791 4.97 1.44 37.79
N THR A 792 4.27 0.91 36.78
CA THR A 792 3.42 -0.30 36.93
C THR A 792 3.66 -1.45 35.96
N ALA A 793 4.49 -1.38 34.92
CA ALA A 793 4.63 -2.50 33.98
C ALA A 793 5.33 -3.74 34.54
N LEU A 794 6.61 -3.54 34.90
CA LEU A 794 7.50 -4.59 35.38
C LEU A 794 7.30 -4.85 36.87
N SER A 795 6.79 -3.86 37.61
CA SER A 795 6.26 -4.04 38.97
C SER A 795 4.90 -4.75 38.97
N SER A 796 4.03 -4.55 37.98
CA SER A 796 2.83 -5.38 37.81
C SER A 796 3.19 -6.76 37.27
N LEU A 797 4.19 -6.93 36.39
CA LEU A 797 4.75 -8.25 36.07
C LEU A 797 5.35 -8.90 37.31
N ALA A 798 6.16 -8.19 38.10
CA ALA A 798 6.68 -8.69 39.37
C ALA A 798 5.55 -9.02 40.37
N CYS A 799 4.45 -8.26 40.40
CA CYS A 799 3.27 -8.57 41.20
C CYS A 799 2.47 -9.74 40.64
N THR A 800 2.30 -9.86 39.33
CA THR A 800 1.66 -11.01 38.66
C THR A 800 2.47 -12.27 38.93
N PHE A 801 3.79 -12.21 38.75
CA PHE A 801 4.74 -13.27 39.08
C PHE A 801 4.76 -13.60 40.58
N LYS A 802 4.65 -12.60 41.46
CA LYS A 802 4.52 -12.81 42.91
C LYS A 802 3.19 -13.48 43.27
N ARG A 803 2.07 -13.06 42.67
CA ARG A 803 0.74 -13.65 42.86
C ARG A 803 0.66 -15.10 42.36
N ALA A 804 1.27 -15.42 41.22
CA ALA A 804 1.34 -16.82 40.78
C ALA A 804 2.28 -17.68 41.63
N ARG A 805 3.34 -17.09 42.19
CA ARG A 805 4.19 -17.75 43.17
C ARG A 805 3.43 -18.06 44.47
N GLU A 806 2.59 -17.14 44.94
CA GLU A 806 1.72 -17.33 46.12
C GLU A 806 0.58 -18.33 45.87
N ASN A 807 -0.01 -18.34 44.66
CA ASN A 807 -1.06 -19.29 44.27
C ASN A 807 -0.52 -20.74 44.10
N ASP A 808 0.73 -20.90 43.65
CA ASP A 808 1.40 -22.22 43.55
C ASP A 808 1.74 -22.82 44.92
N GLU A 809 2.07 -22.00 45.93
CA GLU A 809 2.37 -22.47 47.28
C GLU A 809 1.14 -23.03 48.02
N HIS A 810 -0.08 -22.72 47.53
CA HIS A 810 -1.33 -23.26 48.04
C HIS A 810 -1.80 -24.56 47.35
N TYR A 811 -1.07 -25.07 46.35
CA TYR A 811 -1.35 -26.41 45.83
C TYR A 811 -0.85 -27.47 46.83
N PRO A 812 -1.71 -28.32 47.40
CA PRO A 812 -1.29 -29.33 48.36
C PRO A 812 -0.28 -30.27 47.68
N LYS A 813 0.95 -30.29 48.20
CA LYS A 813 1.98 -31.26 47.82
C LYS A 813 1.37 -32.66 47.86
N LYS A 814 1.08 -33.26 46.69
CA LYS A 814 0.71 -34.67 46.59
C LYS A 814 1.82 -35.48 47.26
N ARG A 815 1.54 -36.01 48.45
CA ARG A 815 2.40 -36.98 49.14
C ARG A 815 2.72 -38.09 48.14
N SER A 816 3.99 -38.24 47.77
CA SER A 816 4.44 -39.41 47.03
C SER A 816 4.20 -40.63 47.92
N ARG A 817 3.43 -41.58 47.40
CA ARG A 817 3.37 -42.93 47.98
C ARG A 817 4.77 -43.53 47.81
N ARG A 818 5.51 -43.66 48.91
CA ARG A 818 6.63 -44.60 49.01
C ARG A 818 6.07 -46.00 48.79
N ASN A 819 6.47 -46.65 47.71
CA ASN A 819 6.37 -48.10 47.60
C ASN A 819 7.51 -48.70 48.43
N SER A 820 7.15 -49.55 49.38
CA SER A 820 8.04 -50.46 50.08
C SER A 820 8.37 -51.67 49.20
N VAL A 821 9.66 -51.94 49.02
CA VAL A 821 10.26 -53.28 49.06
C VAL A 821 11.33 -53.21 50.13
#